data_AF-A0A0W0YF13-F1
#
_entry.id   AF-A0A0W0YF13-F1
#
_cell.length_a   1.000
_cell.length_b   1.000
_cell.length_c   1.000
_cell.angle_alpha   90.00
_cell.angle_beta   90.00
_cell.angle_gamma   90.00
#
_symmetry.space_group_name_H-M   'P 1'
#
loop_
_entity.id
_entity.type
_entity.pdbx_description
1 polymer ?
#
loop_
_entity_poly.entity_id
_entity_poly.type
_entity_poly.pdbx_seq_one_letter_code
_entity_poly.pdbx_strand_id
1 'polypeptide(L)'
;MAITFLLVKTMSLNIHLRFITYYIFYNNNPLHNSMTKIYLLTAPFDEDAKTGDGQYAASLEVGFAENYDKIPCTWLKKDKGHYSIPFPSGTTSIPEETIPSAIVLQPVANENTIISGYKLKEVHSLIDEALQVNIKTVSPRTPKVLVTHDNSLQSLTIMDIYSQKPTQLNKESIDKIISSLKTKKSTLEKAIEDNSDELSKIKKTRSKLARLIKLYNENKENIKDHCSLNEYIEFHLTKENFLARHKKALDNFLALKKHFTGPVNLKEVEKLTDKFTGIKEYSYDFHSNNLPYDLERDKKFRNFYSFDELKSSVEEIITQLEELNHIRLAVSERYANSLKALNEEEDLQSKSAFINLIFNDGFKGIYDQQKFIKALLNPVEDAILSYTNVKNKLENIQDIFANKDSCRDKLILELQILMLNQQEPYLSANTKLSGFYGKRTLSASEGFHLAYQANRRDPIKPEVIKTMIASMQPIEENTHLDIHIRPPDCGVFITPEDIKKFQEAKIKVNITIHEYKQNYTRRYLQQYTHDLMHQANSVQFFNETDRDNAIIAATYGDCDKRNTIESTGIAKKIREVGEDYILNKYPIKKYDLKEKSGLTVASQKLSTAPDHPLDVVAKKPNILSFGTIRPGKGFEEALKLAQLVKQDSSSIEKKIPQIPIVKLAGDPQDKDLMQQIVIERFGSIAVEIYQIGHAYDYSFTNSQRRDYWKNLVKELNRQVNEEGATLNNPYIEIYPWCEAHELLALKQNCKYVCRMDDMGMRNNGSAIISVLDVGIVYTKFGSVTDDIFLKGGKYGNAVDIGKYRYGKYSLLKKEKDFIKEHAKEPLPKWLIKNPDSAYKRQPESRDPQDILDSIITREENQLACSKNIKDSDNYKTVVEAQKLLTERFTLKNAVDHLLENVGIQDLIIKEKVDELFETEDPLTAQINNLGELVDIQPYRLSLSKSCPELGLFGSRRNKVEIGQENNKLKTSIMVF
;
A
#
# COMPACT_ATOMS: atom_id res chain seq x y z
N MET A 1 54.06 0.05 67.50
CA MET A 1 53.75 -1.16 66.71
C MET A 1 52.32 -1.67 66.93
N ALA A 2 51.83 -1.85 68.15
CA ALA A 2 50.48 -2.36 68.40
C ALA A 2 49.35 -1.47 67.82
N ILE A 3 49.51 -0.14 67.87
CA ILE A 3 48.53 0.82 67.34
C ILE A 3 48.49 0.80 65.80
N THR A 4 49.65 0.63 65.16
CA THR A 4 49.76 0.52 63.69
C THR A 4 49.13 -0.77 63.18
N PHE A 5 49.28 -1.88 63.91
CA PHE A 5 48.65 -3.16 63.57
C PHE A 5 47.12 -3.12 63.74
N LEU A 6 46.63 -2.39 64.75
CA LEU A 6 45.19 -2.20 64.96
C LEU A 6 44.55 -1.33 63.86
N LEU A 7 45.24 -0.28 63.41
CA LEU A 7 44.81 0.61 62.32
C LEU A 7 44.76 -0.11 60.96
N VAL A 8 45.74 -0.96 60.66
CA VAL A 8 45.75 -1.74 59.41
C VAL A 8 44.65 -2.80 59.41
N LYS A 9 44.38 -3.46 60.56
CA LYS A 9 43.24 -4.39 60.68
C LYS A 9 41.89 -3.69 60.58
N THR A 10 41.72 -2.51 61.16
CA THR A 10 40.45 -1.76 61.07
C THR A 10 40.22 -1.16 59.68
N MET A 11 41.27 -0.73 58.97
CA MET A 11 41.15 -0.31 57.56
C MET A 11 40.87 -1.49 56.62
N SER A 12 41.53 -2.64 56.81
CA SER A 12 41.26 -3.86 56.04
C SER A 12 39.83 -4.37 56.26
N LEU A 13 39.33 -4.35 57.50
CA LEU A 13 37.95 -4.72 57.82
C LEU A 13 36.93 -3.74 57.22
N ASN A 14 37.22 -2.43 57.21
CA ASN A 14 36.35 -1.43 56.57
C ASN A 14 36.33 -1.56 55.04
N ILE A 15 37.45 -1.91 54.41
CA ILE A 15 37.53 -2.15 52.96
C ILE A 15 36.78 -3.43 52.61
N HIS A 16 36.91 -4.50 53.40
CA HIS A 16 36.15 -5.73 53.19
C HIS A 16 34.65 -5.55 53.45
N LEU A 17 34.24 -4.81 54.49
CA LEU A 17 32.83 -4.49 54.71
C LEU A 17 32.28 -3.58 53.62
N ARG A 18 33.05 -2.62 53.10
CA ARG A 18 32.62 -1.83 51.94
C ARG A 18 32.54 -2.67 50.67
N PHE A 19 33.46 -3.60 50.42
CA PHE A 19 33.37 -4.52 49.28
C PHE A 19 32.20 -5.49 49.42
N ILE A 20 31.93 -6.03 50.61
CA ILE A 20 30.79 -6.91 50.85
C ILE A 20 29.48 -6.12 50.78
N THR A 21 29.43 -4.90 51.32
CA THR A 21 28.24 -4.05 51.21
C THR A 21 28.03 -3.61 49.76
N TYR A 22 29.07 -3.29 49.01
CA TYR A 22 28.98 -2.96 47.57
C TYR A 22 28.59 -4.19 46.74
N TYR A 23 29.16 -5.38 47.03
CA TYR A 23 28.83 -6.62 46.33
C TYR A 23 27.41 -7.12 46.67
N ILE A 24 26.95 -6.91 47.91
CA ILE A 24 25.57 -7.19 48.34
C ILE A 24 24.61 -6.12 47.78
N PHE A 25 24.97 -4.83 47.70
CA PHE A 25 24.12 -3.81 47.06
C PHE A 25 24.06 -3.95 45.54
N TYR A 26 25.12 -4.45 44.90
CA TYR A 26 25.18 -4.65 43.44
C TYR A 26 24.52 -5.96 43.01
N ASN A 27 24.61 -7.03 43.83
CA ASN A 27 23.96 -8.32 43.53
C ASN A 27 22.57 -8.50 44.17
N ASN A 28 22.21 -7.71 45.19
CA ASN A 28 20.86 -7.70 45.79
C ASN A 28 20.14 -6.36 45.60
N ASN A 29 20.39 -5.65 44.51
CA ASN A 29 19.43 -4.66 44.03
C ASN A 29 18.39 -5.43 43.19
N PRO A 30 17.16 -5.67 43.68
CA PRO A 30 16.06 -6.10 42.85
C PRO A 30 15.49 -4.84 42.16
N LEU A 31 16.35 -4.10 41.45
CA LEU A 31 15.87 -3.28 40.36
C LEU A 31 15.57 -4.29 39.28
N HIS A 32 14.28 -4.65 39.18
CA HIS A 32 13.66 -5.47 38.15
C HIS A 32 14.63 -5.80 37.00
N ASN A 33 15.08 -7.06 36.92
CA ASN A 33 15.48 -7.62 35.64
C ASN A 33 14.20 -7.60 34.78
N SER A 34 13.87 -6.45 34.19
CA SER A 34 12.78 -6.36 33.22
C SER A 34 13.23 -7.16 32.02
N MET A 35 12.62 -8.32 31.83
CA MET A 35 12.82 -9.12 30.64
C MET A 35 12.29 -8.32 29.46
N THR A 36 13.18 -7.94 28.55
CA THR A 36 12.79 -7.33 27.28
C THR A 36 11.98 -8.34 26.47
N LYS A 37 10.81 -7.93 25.97
CA LYS A 37 9.92 -8.78 25.16
C LYS A 37 9.60 -8.09 23.86
N ILE A 38 9.71 -8.82 22.75
CA ILE A 38 9.38 -8.34 21.42
C ILE A 38 8.15 -9.12 20.92
N TYR A 39 7.13 -8.39 20.49
CA TYR A 39 5.97 -8.96 19.82
C TYR A 39 5.96 -8.48 18.38
N LEU A 40 5.63 -9.39 17.46
CA LEU A 40 5.48 -9.06 16.04
C LEU A 40 4.02 -9.15 15.67
N LEU A 41 3.53 -8.17 14.90
CA LEU A 41 2.21 -8.18 14.32
C LEU A 41 2.31 -7.87 12.83
N THR A 42 2.08 -8.88 12.02
CA THR A 42 1.69 -8.67 10.62
C THR A 42 0.21 -8.32 10.65
N ALA A 43 -0.19 -7.22 10.01
CA ALA A 43 -1.60 -6.85 9.99
C ALA A 43 -2.43 -8.10 9.63
N PRO A 44 -3.46 -8.44 10.41
CA PRO A 44 -3.80 -9.79 10.93
C PRO A 44 -4.20 -10.88 9.91
N PHE A 45 -3.85 -10.72 8.65
CA PHE A 45 -4.30 -11.54 7.52
C PHE A 45 -3.15 -12.22 6.76
N ASP A 46 -1.88 -12.01 7.14
CA ASP A 46 -0.71 -12.74 6.60
C ASP A 46 0.03 -13.58 7.66
N GLU A 47 -0.72 -14.27 8.52
CA GLU A 47 -0.15 -15.13 9.58
C GLU A 47 0.50 -16.41 9.04
N ASP A 48 0.14 -16.79 7.82
CA ASP A 48 0.66 -17.95 7.09
C ASP A 48 2.00 -17.66 6.39
N ALA A 49 2.57 -16.45 6.53
CA ALA A 49 3.78 -16.01 5.82
C ALA A 49 3.70 -16.14 4.29
N LYS A 50 2.52 -15.85 3.72
CA LYS A 50 2.26 -15.90 2.28
C LYS A 50 2.81 -14.65 1.58
N THR A 51 2.90 -13.52 2.27
CA THR A 51 3.46 -12.28 1.73
C THR A 51 4.78 -11.89 2.42
N GLY A 52 5.45 -10.86 1.89
CA GLY A 52 6.80 -10.49 2.33
C GLY A 52 6.89 -10.01 3.77
N ASP A 53 5.78 -9.50 4.31
CA ASP A 53 5.57 -9.09 5.70
C ASP A 53 5.54 -10.27 6.66
N GLY A 54 4.75 -11.32 6.37
CA GLY A 54 4.77 -12.55 7.16
C GLY A 54 6.08 -13.33 7.02
N GLN A 55 6.71 -13.33 5.85
CA GLN A 55 8.06 -13.89 5.69
C GLN A 55 9.10 -13.16 6.55
N TYR A 56 9.04 -11.84 6.61
CA TYR A 56 9.95 -11.05 7.43
C TYR A 56 9.69 -11.23 8.93
N ALA A 57 8.42 -11.30 9.36
CA ALA A 57 8.08 -11.61 10.75
C ALA A 57 8.59 -13.00 11.17
N ALA A 58 8.43 -14.01 10.31
CA ALA A 58 8.99 -15.33 10.54
C ALA A 58 10.53 -15.30 10.66
N SER A 59 11.21 -14.54 9.81
CA SER A 59 12.67 -14.35 9.90
C SER A 59 13.09 -13.70 11.21
N LEU A 60 12.36 -12.69 11.70
CA LEU A 60 12.65 -12.06 12.99
C LEU A 60 12.45 -13.04 14.15
N GLU A 61 11.33 -13.78 14.20
CA GLU A 61 11.06 -14.78 15.24
C GLU A 61 12.21 -15.81 15.33
N VAL A 62 12.65 -16.33 14.18
CA VAL A 62 13.80 -17.24 14.10
C VAL A 62 15.11 -16.53 14.49
N GLY A 63 15.34 -15.32 14.00
CA GLY A 63 16.57 -14.56 14.27
C GLY A 63 16.78 -14.30 15.76
N PHE A 64 15.72 -13.93 16.49
CA PHE A 64 15.78 -13.77 17.94
C PHE A 64 16.07 -15.10 18.63
N ALA A 65 15.40 -16.18 18.23
CA ALA A 65 15.65 -17.50 18.82
C ALA A 65 17.09 -17.99 18.60
N GLU A 66 17.70 -17.67 17.46
CA GLU A 66 19.06 -18.09 17.10
C GLU A 66 20.15 -17.18 17.72
N ASN A 67 19.91 -15.88 17.87
CA ASN A 67 20.95 -14.90 18.25
C ASN A 67 20.74 -14.25 19.63
N TYR A 68 19.53 -14.32 20.19
CA TYR A 68 19.12 -13.61 21.41
C TYR A 68 18.14 -14.46 22.26
N ASP A 69 18.60 -15.60 22.74
CA ASP A 69 17.82 -16.57 23.54
C ASP A 69 17.11 -15.97 24.77
N LYS A 70 17.65 -14.89 25.34
CA LYS A 70 17.09 -14.19 26.51
C LYS A 70 16.02 -13.13 26.18
N ILE A 71 15.82 -12.80 24.91
CA ILE A 71 14.82 -11.82 24.46
C ILE A 71 13.71 -12.58 23.74
N PRO A 72 12.61 -12.96 24.44
CA PRO A 72 11.50 -13.62 23.80
C PRO A 72 10.92 -12.75 22.68
N CYS A 73 10.87 -13.32 21.48
CA CYS A 73 10.19 -12.76 20.32
C CYS A 73 8.98 -13.62 19.97
N THR A 74 7.78 -13.05 20.02
CA THR A 74 6.53 -13.78 19.76
C THR A 74 5.78 -13.15 18.61
N TRP A 75 5.55 -13.92 17.54
CA TRP A 75 4.66 -13.49 16.47
C TRP A 75 3.20 -13.74 16.87
N LEU A 76 2.44 -12.65 17.01
CA LEU A 76 1.01 -12.69 17.34
C LEU A 76 0.23 -13.30 16.18
N LYS A 77 -0.51 -14.38 16.46
CA LYS A 77 -1.31 -15.12 15.49
C LYS A 77 -2.65 -15.56 16.08
N LYS A 78 -3.69 -15.54 15.26
CA LYS A 78 -5.03 -16.00 15.61
C LYS A 78 -5.04 -17.52 15.84
N ASP A 79 -4.39 -18.29 14.97
CA ASP A 79 -4.34 -19.75 15.03
C ASP A 79 -3.62 -20.28 16.29
N LYS A 80 -2.63 -19.54 16.80
CA LYS A 80 -1.95 -19.77 18.07
C LYS A 80 -2.72 -19.24 19.29
N GLY A 81 -3.90 -18.66 19.09
CA GLY A 81 -4.74 -18.12 20.18
C GLY A 81 -4.22 -16.83 20.80
N HIS A 82 -3.30 -16.11 20.15
CA HIS A 82 -2.79 -14.83 20.66
C HIS A 82 -3.85 -13.72 20.60
N TYR A 83 -4.88 -13.87 19.77
CA TYR A 83 -6.07 -13.04 19.77
C TYR A 83 -7.24 -13.79 19.13
N SER A 84 -8.45 -13.26 19.31
CA SER A 84 -9.67 -13.80 18.70
C SER A 84 -10.44 -12.70 18.00
N ILE A 85 -11.19 -13.04 16.94
CA ILE A 85 -12.10 -12.12 16.27
C ILE A 85 -13.53 -12.44 16.74
N PRO A 86 -14.11 -11.62 17.65
CA PRO A 86 -15.46 -11.87 18.12
C PRO A 86 -16.46 -11.48 17.02
N PHE A 87 -17.11 -12.47 16.43
CA PHE A 87 -18.19 -12.24 15.47
C PHE A 87 -19.52 -12.00 16.19
N PRO A 88 -20.46 -11.29 15.54
CA PRO A 88 -21.83 -11.22 16.01
C PRO A 88 -22.38 -12.62 16.31
N SER A 89 -23.19 -12.72 17.36
CA SER A 89 -23.66 -13.99 17.92
C SER A 89 -24.35 -14.85 16.86
N GLY A 90 -23.95 -16.13 16.73
CA GLY A 90 -24.53 -17.04 15.75
C GLY A 90 -24.12 -16.78 14.29
N THR A 91 -23.06 -16.00 14.05
CA THR A 91 -22.59 -15.70 12.68
C THR A 91 -21.15 -16.15 12.41
N THR A 92 -20.82 -16.28 11.12
CA THR A 92 -19.47 -16.26 10.58
C THR A 92 -19.31 -15.04 9.68
N SER A 93 -18.08 -14.60 9.43
CA SER A 93 -17.82 -13.47 8.55
C SER A 93 -17.80 -13.85 7.07
N ILE A 94 -17.95 -12.86 6.21
CA ILE A 94 -17.70 -12.93 4.77
C ILE A 94 -16.71 -11.79 4.44
N PRO A 95 -15.48 -12.09 3.99
CA PRO A 95 -14.84 -13.42 3.90
C PRO A 95 -14.75 -14.15 5.24
N GLU A 96 -14.71 -15.48 5.20
CA GLU A 96 -14.70 -16.34 6.39
C GLU A 96 -13.53 -16.00 7.32
N GLU A 97 -13.79 -16.05 8.62
CA GLU A 97 -12.79 -15.90 9.67
C GLU A 97 -12.00 -14.57 9.71
N THR A 98 -12.53 -13.50 9.13
CA THR A 98 -11.90 -12.17 9.04
C THR A 98 -12.80 -11.05 9.55
N ILE A 99 -12.25 -9.87 9.82
CA ILE A 99 -13.05 -8.67 10.10
C ILE A 99 -13.48 -8.06 8.75
N PRO A 100 -14.79 -8.09 8.42
CA PRO A 100 -15.28 -7.68 7.11
C PRO A 100 -14.94 -6.24 6.70
N SER A 101 -14.83 -5.32 7.66
CA SER A 101 -14.51 -3.91 7.39
C SER A 101 -13.02 -3.65 7.15
N ALA A 102 -12.14 -4.53 7.66
CA ALA A 102 -10.69 -4.36 7.57
C ALA A 102 -10.12 -5.05 6.32
N ILE A 103 -10.58 -6.27 6.01
CA ILE A 103 -10.01 -7.11 4.94
C ILE A 103 -10.27 -6.55 3.53
N VAL A 104 -11.40 -5.86 3.34
CA VAL A 104 -11.81 -5.34 2.02
C VAL A 104 -11.11 -4.05 1.61
N LEU A 105 -10.31 -3.43 2.49
CA LEU A 105 -9.70 -2.12 2.22
C LEU A 105 -8.59 -2.20 1.17
N GLN A 106 -7.88 -3.32 1.05
CA GLN A 106 -6.86 -3.51 0.03
C GLN A 106 -7.46 -3.47 -1.38
N PRO A 107 -8.45 -4.31 -1.74
CA PRO A 107 -9.12 -4.19 -3.04
C PRO A 107 -9.76 -2.82 -3.28
N VAL A 108 -10.29 -2.18 -2.23
CA VAL A 108 -10.88 -0.82 -2.34
C VAL A 108 -9.83 0.23 -2.67
N ALA A 109 -8.64 0.13 -2.07
CA ALA A 109 -7.50 0.95 -2.45
C ALA A 109 -7.07 0.70 -3.91
N ASN A 110 -7.33 -0.50 -4.43
CA ASN A 110 -7.18 -0.87 -5.85
C ASN A 110 -8.42 -0.51 -6.71
N GLU A 111 -9.26 0.40 -6.23
CA GLU A 111 -10.46 0.92 -6.92
C GLU A 111 -11.57 -0.10 -7.16
N ASN A 112 -11.53 -1.24 -6.49
CA ASN A 112 -12.59 -2.24 -6.54
C ASN A 112 -13.67 -1.95 -5.50
N THR A 113 -14.90 -2.35 -5.82
CA THR A 113 -15.97 -2.46 -4.83
C THR A 113 -15.97 -3.90 -4.36
N ILE A 114 -15.98 -4.16 -3.06
CA ILE A 114 -15.99 -5.54 -2.53
C ILE A 114 -17.13 -5.72 -1.55
N ILE A 115 -17.92 -6.76 -1.78
CA ILE A 115 -18.93 -7.19 -0.81
C ILE A 115 -18.27 -7.92 0.36
N SER A 116 -18.73 -7.60 1.57
CA SER A 116 -18.35 -8.28 2.80
C SER A 116 -19.52 -8.31 3.78
N GLY A 117 -19.41 -8.95 4.93
CA GLY A 117 -20.47 -8.95 5.93
C GLY A 117 -20.49 -10.24 6.71
N TYR A 118 -21.67 -10.83 6.91
CA TYR A 118 -21.84 -11.98 7.79
C TYR A 118 -22.75 -13.05 7.17
N LYS A 119 -22.53 -14.29 7.58
CA LYS A 119 -23.38 -15.44 7.31
C LYS A 119 -23.92 -15.99 8.63
N LEU A 120 -25.21 -16.27 8.70
CA LEU A 120 -25.85 -16.93 9.85
C LEU A 120 -25.43 -18.40 9.89
N LYS A 121 -25.05 -18.90 11.06
CA LYS A 121 -24.70 -20.32 11.26
C LYS A 121 -25.93 -21.22 11.23
N GLU A 122 -27.03 -20.76 11.82
CA GLU A 122 -28.26 -21.53 12.00
C GLU A 122 -29.49 -20.73 11.58
N VAL A 123 -30.62 -21.43 11.41
CA VAL A 123 -31.91 -20.82 11.02
C VAL A 123 -32.38 -19.76 12.03
N HIS A 124 -32.14 -20.00 13.32
CA HIS A 124 -32.61 -19.16 14.42
C HIS A 124 -31.53 -18.24 15.00
N SER A 125 -30.41 -18.07 14.29
CA SER A 125 -29.36 -17.14 14.71
C SER A 125 -29.89 -15.71 14.78
N LEU A 126 -29.47 -14.95 15.79
CA LEU A 126 -29.86 -13.55 15.97
C LEU A 126 -29.28 -12.69 14.85
N ILE A 127 -30.13 -11.87 14.25
CA ILE A 127 -29.80 -11.06 13.07
C ILE A 127 -29.38 -9.64 13.46
N ASP A 128 -29.93 -9.11 14.55
CA ASP A 128 -29.86 -7.69 14.89
C ASP A 128 -28.43 -7.19 15.09
N GLU A 129 -27.61 -7.95 15.81
CA GLU A 129 -26.22 -7.58 16.06
C GLU A 129 -25.43 -7.43 14.75
N ALA A 130 -25.52 -8.44 13.86
CA ALA A 130 -24.83 -8.43 12.58
C ALA A 130 -25.31 -7.30 11.66
N LEU A 131 -26.61 -7.01 11.66
CA LEU A 131 -27.17 -5.87 10.92
C LEU A 131 -26.65 -4.53 11.45
N GLN A 132 -26.62 -4.34 12.77
CA GLN A 132 -26.10 -3.11 13.36
C GLN A 132 -24.62 -2.91 13.04
N VAL A 133 -23.81 -3.97 13.04
CA VAL A 133 -22.42 -3.90 12.60
C VAL A 133 -22.33 -3.54 11.12
N ASN A 134 -23.13 -4.17 10.25
CA ASN A 134 -23.18 -3.85 8.81
C ASN A 134 -23.56 -2.38 8.55
N ILE A 135 -24.55 -1.85 9.27
CA ILE A 135 -24.99 -0.45 9.17
C ILE A 135 -23.87 0.52 9.58
N LYS A 136 -23.13 0.21 10.65
CA LYS A 136 -22.02 1.06 11.13
C LYS A 136 -20.79 1.02 10.22
N THR A 137 -20.59 -0.09 9.50
CA THR A 137 -19.34 -0.37 8.76
C THR A 137 -19.50 -0.37 7.24
N VAL A 138 -20.69 -0.10 6.71
CA VAL A 138 -20.88 0.04 5.26
C VAL A 138 -20.18 1.30 4.74
N SER A 139 -19.70 1.22 3.51
CA SER A 139 -19.23 2.38 2.73
C SER A 139 -19.62 2.18 1.27
N PRO A 140 -19.53 3.21 0.41
CA PRO A 140 -19.91 3.08 -1.00
C PRO A 140 -19.14 1.98 -1.75
N ARG A 141 -17.87 1.73 -1.36
CA ARG A 141 -17.01 0.70 -1.95
C ARG A 141 -16.97 -0.62 -1.17
N THR A 142 -17.61 -0.66 -0.01
CA THR A 142 -17.68 -1.85 0.85
C THR A 142 -19.13 -2.15 1.26
N PRO A 143 -20.02 -2.42 0.29
CA PRO A 143 -21.38 -2.86 0.57
C PRO A 143 -21.36 -4.09 1.48
N LYS A 144 -22.34 -4.16 2.39
CA LYS A 144 -22.41 -5.19 3.42
C LYS A 144 -23.56 -6.15 3.19
N VAL A 145 -23.32 -7.45 3.27
CA VAL A 145 -24.38 -8.46 3.13
C VAL A 145 -24.61 -9.19 4.46
N LEU A 146 -25.84 -9.66 4.62
CA LEU A 146 -26.16 -10.73 5.54
C LEU A 146 -26.70 -11.90 4.73
N VAL A 147 -26.08 -13.05 4.90
CA VAL A 147 -26.43 -14.30 4.20
C VAL A 147 -26.99 -15.27 5.23
N THR A 148 -28.06 -15.98 4.88
CA THR A 148 -28.65 -17.03 5.72
C THR A 148 -27.77 -18.30 5.74
N HIS A 149 -28.11 -19.25 6.61
CA HIS A 149 -27.44 -20.54 6.71
C HIS A 149 -27.44 -21.33 5.37
N ASP A 150 -28.50 -21.21 4.56
CA ASP A 150 -28.67 -21.86 3.25
C ASP A 150 -27.97 -21.13 2.09
N ASN A 151 -27.14 -20.13 2.39
CA ASN A 151 -26.44 -19.27 1.43
C ASN A 151 -27.35 -18.34 0.61
N SER A 152 -28.61 -18.12 0.98
CA SER A 152 -29.43 -17.09 0.33
C SER A 152 -29.19 -15.69 0.93
N LEU A 153 -29.43 -14.64 0.15
CA LEU A 153 -29.27 -13.27 0.62
C LEU A 153 -30.41 -12.95 1.59
N GLN A 154 -30.09 -12.65 2.85
CA GLN A 154 -31.05 -12.14 3.83
C GLN A 154 -31.24 -10.63 3.67
N SER A 155 -30.13 -9.89 3.54
CA SER A 155 -30.15 -8.46 3.30
C SER A 155 -28.86 -7.95 2.69
N LEU A 156 -28.96 -6.80 2.03
CA LEU A 156 -27.86 -6.02 1.48
C LEU A 156 -27.93 -4.60 2.05
N THR A 157 -26.86 -4.15 2.69
CA THR A 157 -26.71 -2.78 3.17
C THR A 157 -25.75 -2.05 2.23
N ILE A 158 -26.21 -0.95 1.66
CA ILE A 158 -25.43 -0.07 0.79
C ILE A 158 -25.32 1.32 1.42
N MET A 159 -24.33 2.10 1.00
CA MET A 159 -24.28 3.52 1.33
C MET A 159 -24.90 4.32 0.18
N ASP A 160 -25.96 5.08 0.45
CA ASP A 160 -26.43 6.08 -0.50
C ASP A 160 -25.40 7.21 -0.58
N ILE A 161 -25.01 7.59 -1.80
CA ILE A 161 -23.93 8.56 -2.02
C ILE A 161 -24.32 10.01 -1.75
N TYR A 162 -25.61 10.34 -1.79
CA TYR A 162 -26.08 11.70 -1.50
C TYR A 162 -26.24 11.92 -0.01
N SER A 163 -27.04 11.07 0.65
CA SER A 163 -27.25 11.20 2.10
C SER A 163 -26.06 10.71 2.91
N GLN A 164 -25.20 9.86 2.34
CA GLN A 164 -24.16 9.11 3.06
C GLN A 164 -24.73 8.36 4.27
N LYS A 165 -25.97 7.90 4.11
CA LYS A 165 -26.65 7.06 5.10
C LYS A 165 -26.67 5.61 4.59
N PRO A 166 -26.51 4.65 5.51
CA PRO A 166 -26.75 3.24 5.22
C PRO A 166 -28.21 3.02 4.82
N THR A 167 -28.42 2.38 3.67
CA THR A 167 -29.73 1.90 3.20
C THR A 167 -29.73 0.38 3.25
N GLN A 168 -30.66 -0.17 4.02
CA GLN A 168 -30.86 -1.61 4.11
C GLN A 168 -31.89 -2.08 3.08
N LEU A 169 -31.51 -3.07 2.28
CA LEU A 169 -32.32 -3.69 1.26
C LEU A 169 -32.55 -5.16 1.65
N ASN A 170 -33.79 -5.47 2.00
CA ASN A 170 -34.26 -6.84 2.22
C ASN A 170 -35.34 -7.18 1.18
N LYS A 171 -35.81 -8.43 1.17
CA LYS A 171 -36.81 -8.89 0.19
C LYS A 171 -38.07 -8.02 0.19
N GLU A 172 -38.59 -7.69 1.37
CA GLU A 172 -39.81 -6.88 1.52
C GLU A 172 -39.63 -5.44 1.01
N SER A 173 -38.51 -4.80 1.35
CA SER A 173 -38.22 -3.44 0.89
C SER A 173 -38.02 -3.40 -0.63
N ILE A 174 -37.39 -4.42 -1.21
CA ILE A 174 -37.21 -4.55 -2.65
C ILE A 174 -38.56 -4.77 -3.36
N ASP A 175 -39.45 -5.59 -2.78
CA ASP A 175 -40.80 -5.79 -3.32
C ASP A 175 -41.61 -4.48 -3.29
N LYS A 176 -41.50 -3.71 -2.21
CA LYS A 176 -42.10 -2.36 -2.10
C LYS A 176 -41.57 -1.40 -3.17
N ILE A 177 -40.25 -1.35 -3.39
CA ILE A 177 -39.64 -0.50 -4.42
C ILE A 177 -40.08 -0.91 -5.83
N ILE A 178 -40.07 -2.21 -6.13
CA ILE A 178 -40.53 -2.73 -7.43
C ILE A 178 -42.00 -2.39 -7.66
N SER A 179 -42.85 -2.57 -6.64
CA SER A 179 -44.26 -2.22 -6.70
C SER A 179 -44.44 -0.72 -6.94
N SER A 180 -43.73 0.12 -6.19
CA SER A 180 -43.75 1.58 -6.34
C SER A 180 -43.34 2.02 -7.75
N LEU A 181 -42.25 1.46 -8.30
CA LEU A 181 -41.81 1.75 -9.67
C LEU A 181 -42.88 1.34 -10.70
N LYS A 182 -43.52 0.18 -10.54
CA LYS A 182 -44.59 -0.27 -11.44
C LYS A 182 -45.82 0.64 -11.37
N THR A 183 -46.27 0.98 -10.16
CA THR A 183 -47.37 1.92 -9.94
C THR A 183 -47.06 3.28 -10.53
N LYS A 184 -45.87 3.85 -10.25
CA LYS A 184 -45.41 5.13 -10.82
C LYS A 184 -45.55 5.16 -12.34
N LYS A 185 -45.11 4.11 -13.03
CA LYS A 185 -45.23 4.00 -14.49
C LYS A 185 -46.69 3.96 -14.93
N SER A 186 -47.52 3.11 -14.33
CA SER A 186 -48.93 2.96 -14.69
C SER A 186 -49.72 4.26 -14.50
N THR A 187 -49.50 4.95 -13.37
CA THR A 187 -50.16 6.24 -13.08
C THR A 187 -49.74 7.31 -14.08
N LEU A 188 -48.45 7.35 -14.43
CA LEU A 188 -47.94 8.28 -15.44
C LEU A 188 -48.47 7.99 -16.85
N GLU A 189 -48.61 6.72 -17.24
CA GLU A 189 -49.21 6.32 -18.52
C GLU A 189 -50.66 6.75 -18.63
N LYS A 190 -51.45 6.51 -17.59
CA LYS A 190 -52.83 6.96 -17.51
C LYS A 190 -52.95 8.50 -17.56
N ALA A 191 -52.10 9.21 -16.84
CA ALA A 191 -52.08 10.68 -16.88
C ALA A 191 -51.78 11.24 -18.28
N ILE A 192 -50.96 10.56 -19.09
CA ILE A 192 -50.75 10.95 -20.50
C ILE A 192 -52.03 10.76 -21.31
N GLU A 193 -52.70 9.62 -21.15
CA GLU A 193 -53.95 9.30 -21.85
C GLU A 193 -55.05 10.31 -21.51
N ASP A 194 -55.27 10.60 -20.22
CA ASP A 194 -56.29 11.54 -19.76
C ASP A 194 -56.04 12.96 -20.25
N ASN A 195 -54.78 13.35 -20.44
CA ASN A 195 -54.40 14.70 -20.85
C ASN A 195 -54.13 14.84 -22.36
N SER A 196 -54.16 13.75 -23.15
CA SER A 196 -53.68 13.76 -24.55
C SER A 196 -54.47 14.70 -25.45
N ASP A 197 -55.80 14.71 -25.29
CA ASP A 197 -56.71 15.50 -26.12
C ASP A 197 -56.62 16.98 -25.82
N GLU A 198 -56.34 17.34 -24.57
CA GLU A 198 -56.14 18.72 -24.16
C GLU A 198 -54.76 19.23 -24.60
N LEU A 199 -53.70 18.46 -24.33
CA LEU A 199 -52.32 18.86 -24.61
C LEU A 199 -51.99 18.86 -26.11
N SER A 200 -52.65 18.03 -26.93
CA SER A 200 -52.48 18.01 -28.39
C SER A 200 -52.92 19.31 -29.07
N LYS A 201 -53.90 20.02 -28.48
CA LYS A 201 -54.43 21.30 -28.99
C LYS A 201 -53.47 22.48 -28.78
N ILE A 202 -52.54 22.37 -27.82
CA ILE A 202 -51.62 23.46 -27.46
C ILE A 202 -50.35 23.35 -28.32
N LYS A 203 -50.19 24.13 -29.38
CA LYS A 203 -49.01 24.00 -30.28
C LYS A 203 -47.69 24.49 -29.68
N LYS A 204 -47.71 25.49 -28.81
CA LYS A 204 -46.49 26.09 -28.22
C LYS A 204 -46.00 25.29 -27.02
N THR A 205 -44.75 24.84 -27.04
CA THR A 205 -44.11 24.07 -25.95
C THR A 205 -44.19 24.77 -24.59
N ARG A 206 -43.96 26.09 -24.54
CA ARG A 206 -44.05 26.87 -23.29
C ARG A 206 -45.46 26.88 -22.70
N SER A 207 -46.49 26.91 -23.56
CA SER A 207 -47.89 26.85 -23.13
C SER A 207 -48.28 25.44 -22.70
N LYS A 208 -47.79 24.39 -23.37
CA LYS A 208 -47.96 22.99 -22.94
C LYS A 208 -47.38 22.79 -21.54
N LEU A 209 -46.17 23.29 -21.33
CA LEU A 209 -45.47 23.21 -20.05
C LEU A 209 -46.25 23.88 -18.91
N ALA A 210 -46.67 25.13 -19.10
CA ALA A 210 -47.45 25.86 -18.08
C ALA A 210 -48.75 25.11 -17.73
N ARG A 211 -49.38 24.47 -18.73
CA ARG A 211 -50.56 23.65 -18.49
C ARG A 211 -50.24 22.36 -17.72
N LEU A 212 -49.15 21.66 -18.05
CA LEU A 212 -48.69 20.48 -17.31
C LEU A 212 -48.39 20.79 -15.85
N ILE A 213 -47.73 21.90 -15.55
CA ILE A 213 -47.48 22.36 -14.17
C ILE A 213 -48.81 22.58 -13.43
N LYS A 214 -49.77 23.25 -14.08
CA LYS A 214 -51.10 23.46 -13.50
C LYS A 214 -51.81 22.13 -13.22
N LEU A 215 -51.81 21.18 -14.17
CA LEU A 215 -52.43 19.86 -14.02
C LEU A 215 -51.78 19.04 -12.90
N TYR A 216 -50.46 19.06 -12.79
CA TYR A 216 -49.75 18.44 -11.68
C TYR A 216 -50.13 19.08 -10.33
N ASN A 217 -50.26 20.41 -10.29
CA ASN A 217 -50.66 21.13 -9.08
C ASN A 217 -52.11 20.92 -8.66
N GLU A 218 -53.01 20.64 -9.61
CA GLU A 218 -54.37 20.17 -9.33
C GLU A 218 -54.38 18.78 -8.65
N ASN A 219 -53.25 18.06 -8.64
CA ASN A 219 -53.01 16.77 -7.98
C ASN A 219 -54.10 15.72 -8.26
N LYS A 220 -54.61 15.69 -9.49
CA LYS A 220 -55.59 14.69 -9.89
C LYS A 220 -54.98 13.29 -9.75
N GLU A 221 -55.78 12.36 -9.24
CA GLU A 221 -55.38 10.96 -9.00
C GLU A 221 -54.17 10.81 -8.07
N ASN A 222 -53.90 11.80 -7.21
CA ASN A 222 -52.78 11.81 -6.27
C ASN A 222 -51.40 11.65 -6.97
N ILE A 223 -51.25 12.25 -8.15
CA ILE A 223 -50.01 12.15 -8.95
C ILE A 223 -48.74 12.58 -8.18
N LYS A 224 -48.88 13.54 -7.25
CA LYS A 224 -47.79 14.03 -6.39
C LYS A 224 -47.26 12.98 -5.43
N ASP A 225 -48.04 11.96 -5.09
CA ASP A 225 -47.63 10.87 -4.21
C ASP A 225 -46.76 9.84 -4.93
N HIS A 226 -46.76 9.85 -6.27
CA HIS A 226 -46.12 8.83 -7.09
C HIS A 226 -44.90 9.34 -7.86
N CYS A 227 -44.88 10.60 -8.27
CA CYS A 227 -43.78 11.16 -9.03
C CYS A 227 -43.61 12.65 -8.77
N SER A 228 -42.41 13.13 -9.05
CA SER A 228 -42.10 14.54 -9.03
C SER A 228 -42.64 15.30 -10.23
N LEU A 229 -42.71 16.64 -10.11
CA LEU A 229 -43.08 17.52 -11.21
C LEU A 229 -42.16 17.33 -12.43
N ASN A 230 -40.86 17.15 -12.20
CA ASN A 230 -39.89 16.95 -13.27
C ASN A 230 -40.09 15.59 -13.97
N GLU A 231 -40.29 14.50 -13.21
CA GLU A 231 -40.59 13.18 -13.78
C GLU A 231 -41.92 13.22 -14.56
N TYR A 232 -42.93 13.89 -14.03
CA TYR A 232 -44.24 14.06 -14.67
C TYR A 232 -44.13 14.78 -16.02
N ILE A 233 -43.44 15.93 -16.05
CA ILE A 233 -43.26 16.71 -17.28
C ILE A 233 -42.37 15.97 -18.27
N GLU A 234 -41.27 15.37 -17.82
CA GLU A 234 -40.37 14.60 -18.68
C GLU A 234 -41.10 13.43 -19.32
N PHE A 235 -41.98 12.75 -18.57
CA PHE A 235 -42.77 11.66 -19.13
C PHE A 235 -43.71 12.14 -20.24
N HIS A 236 -44.35 13.31 -20.06
CA HIS A 236 -45.26 13.90 -21.06
C HIS A 236 -44.55 14.49 -22.29
N LEU A 237 -43.35 15.08 -22.12
CA LEU A 237 -42.66 15.80 -23.19
C LEU A 237 -41.53 14.99 -23.85
N THR A 238 -40.92 14.05 -23.12
CA THR A 238 -39.74 13.27 -23.53
C THR A 238 -39.80 11.84 -22.97
N LYS A 239 -40.92 11.14 -23.22
CA LYS A 239 -41.25 9.81 -22.70
C LYS A 239 -40.10 8.78 -22.76
N GLU A 240 -39.34 8.75 -23.86
CA GLU A 240 -38.26 7.77 -24.07
C GLU A 240 -37.14 7.86 -23.02
N ASN A 241 -36.76 9.08 -22.61
CA ASN A 241 -35.70 9.30 -21.62
C ASN A 241 -36.12 8.79 -20.23
N PHE A 242 -37.33 9.13 -19.80
CA PHE A 242 -37.89 8.63 -18.55
C PHE A 242 -37.97 7.10 -18.58
N LEU A 243 -38.53 6.52 -19.65
CA LEU A 243 -38.68 5.06 -19.77
C LEU A 243 -37.34 4.33 -19.71
N ALA A 244 -36.29 4.90 -20.31
CA ALA A 244 -34.95 4.33 -20.25
C ALA A 244 -34.41 4.29 -18.81
N ARG A 245 -34.53 5.39 -18.05
CA ARG A 245 -34.08 5.44 -16.63
C ARG A 245 -34.93 4.57 -15.72
N HIS A 246 -36.25 4.59 -15.92
CA HIS A 246 -37.20 3.75 -15.18
C HIS A 246 -36.91 2.27 -15.39
N LYS A 247 -36.78 1.84 -16.65
CA LYS A 247 -36.43 0.46 -17.01
C LYS A 247 -35.12 0.04 -16.35
N LYS A 248 -34.09 0.89 -16.42
CA LYS A 248 -32.79 0.63 -15.80
C LYS A 248 -32.90 0.40 -14.28
N ALA A 249 -33.63 1.26 -13.57
CA ALA A 249 -33.86 1.09 -12.13
C ALA A 249 -34.61 -0.21 -11.82
N LEU A 250 -35.69 -0.47 -12.55
CA LEU A 250 -36.52 -1.67 -12.39
C LEU A 250 -35.72 -2.96 -12.65
N ASP A 251 -34.95 -3.01 -13.74
CA ASP A 251 -34.13 -4.17 -14.10
C ASP A 251 -33.06 -4.45 -13.03
N ASN A 252 -32.43 -3.42 -12.46
CA ASN A 252 -31.46 -3.58 -11.38
C ASN A 252 -32.12 -4.19 -10.12
N PHE A 253 -33.28 -3.70 -9.69
CA PHE A 253 -33.98 -4.24 -8.51
C PHE A 253 -34.57 -5.63 -8.75
N LEU A 254 -35.04 -5.93 -9.97
CA LEU A 254 -35.46 -7.28 -10.35
C LEU A 254 -34.28 -8.25 -10.35
N ALA A 255 -33.09 -7.82 -10.79
CA ALA A 255 -31.88 -8.64 -10.70
C ALA A 255 -31.50 -8.91 -9.24
N LEU A 256 -31.51 -7.88 -8.38
CA LEU A 256 -31.24 -8.04 -6.94
C LEU A 256 -32.24 -8.99 -6.27
N LYS A 257 -33.54 -8.91 -6.62
CA LYS A 257 -34.59 -9.78 -6.07
C LYS A 257 -34.29 -11.27 -6.24
N LYS A 258 -33.65 -11.67 -7.36
CA LYS A 258 -33.32 -13.09 -7.64
C LYS A 258 -32.36 -13.69 -6.61
N HIS A 259 -31.56 -12.87 -5.94
CA HIS A 259 -30.56 -13.32 -4.98
C HIS A 259 -31.14 -13.60 -3.57
N PHE A 260 -32.38 -13.19 -3.30
CA PHE A 260 -33.09 -13.50 -2.04
C PHE A 260 -33.71 -14.91 -2.02
N THR A 261 -33.46 -15.72 -3.06
CA THR A 261 -33.96 -17.09 -3.17
C THR A 261 -32.85 -18.00 -3.69
N GLY A 262 -32.45 -18.99 -2.89
CA GLY A 262 -31.36 -19.90 -3.22
C GLY A 262 -29.96 -19.29 -3.06
N PRO A 263 -28.89 -20.03 -3.38
CA PRO A 263 -27.51 -19.61 -3.13
C PRO A 263 -27.14 -18.31 -3.85
N VAL A 264 -26.59 -17.34 -3.11
CA VAL A 264 -26.20 -16.04 -3.64
C VAL A 264 -24.83 -16.07 -4.33
N ASN A 265 -24.75 -15.53 -5.54
CA ASN A 265 -23.48 -15.22 -6.19
C ASN A 265 -23.00 -13.82 -5.77
N LEU A 266 -22.12 -13.74 -4.78
CA LEU A 266 -21.63 -12.47 -4.23
C LEU A 266 -20.97 -11.57 -5.29
N LYS A 267 -20.29 -12.14 -6.31
CA LYS A 267 -19.68 -11.34 -7.40
C LYS A 267 -20.72 -10.66 -8.29
N GLU A 268 -21.88 -11.29 -8.49
CA GLU A 268 -22.98 -10.67 -9.23
C GLU A 268 -23.63 -9.55 -8.40
N VAL A 269 -23.83 -9.79 -7.11
CA VAL A 269 -24.33 -8.76 -6.19
C VAL A 269 -23.36 -7.58 -6.12
N GLU A 270 -22.05 -7.82 -6.12
CA GLU A 270 -21.01 -6.77 -6.11
C GLU A 270 -21.13 -5.87 -7.36
N LYS A 271 -21.26 -6.46 -8.54
CA LYS A 271 -21.50 -5.71 -9.79
C LYS A 271 -22.82 -4.93 -9.77
N LEU A 272 -23.86 -5.44 -9.11
CA LEU A 272 -25.12 -4.74 -8.93
C LEU A 272 -24.97 -3.57 -7.95
N THR A 273 -24.20 -3.74 -6.87
CA THR A 273 -23.99 -2.68 -5.87
C THR A 273 -23.29 -1.45 -6.41
N ASP A 274 -22.39 -1.58 -7.39
CA ASP A 274 -21.79 -0.43 -8.11
C ASP A 274 -22.85 0.47 -8.79
N LYS A 275 -24.00 -0.11 -9.17
CA LYS A 275 -25.11 0.61 -9.77
C LYS A 275 -25.98 1.28 -8.70
N PHE A 276 -26.20 0.62 -7.56
CA PHE A 276 -26.99 1.19 -6.46
C PHE A 276 -26.24 2.22 -5.62
N THR A 277 -24.91 2.12 -5.52
CA THR A 277 -24.05 3.08 -4.80
C THR A 277 -23.57 4.20 -5.71
N GLY A 278 -23.93 4.21 -6.98
CA GLY A 278 -23.70 5.35 -7.86
C GLY A 278 -22.27 5.55 -8.36
N ILE A 279 -21.39 4.59 -8.09
CA ILE A 279 -20.01 4.56 -8.58
C ILE A 279 -19.97 4.52 -10.11
N LYS A 280 -20.81 3.70 -10.75
CA LYS A 280 -20.87 3.61 -12.21
C LYS A 280 -22.15 4.22 -12.76
N GLU A 281 -23.30 3.87 -12.17
CA GLU A 281 -24.61 4.09 -12.80
C GLU A 281 -25.76 4.20 -11.79
N TYR A 282 -25.72 5.21 -10.93
CA TYR A 282 -26.79 5.45 -9.93
C TYR A 282 -28.17 5.47 -10.58
N SER A 283 -29.01 4.49 -10.25
CA SER A 283 -30.28 4.29 -10.94
C SER A 283 -31.51 4.72 -10.14
N TYR A 284 -31.38 4.99 -8.85
CA TYR A 284 -32.54 5.26 -7.98
C TYR A 284 -32.13 6.05 -6.74
N ASP A 285 -32.76 7.20 -6.49
CA ASP A 285 -32.56 7.99 -5.27
C ASP A 285 -33.42 7.46 -4.12
N PHE A 286 -32.76 6.87 -3.11
CA PHE A 286 -33.39 6.31 -1.93
C PHE A 286 -33.91 7.36 -0.94
N HIS A 287 -33.47 8.62 -1.01
CA HIS A 287 -33.94 9.68 -0.09
C HIS A 287 -35.25 10.28 -0.56
N SER A 288 -35.33 10.68 -1.84
CA SER A 288 -36.56 11.22 -2.41
C SER A 288 -37.51 10.15 -2.99
N ASN A 289 -37.08 8.89 -3.05
CA ASN A 289 -37.79 7.78 -3.72
C ASN A 289 -38.05 8.02 -5.23
N ASN A 290 -37.18 8.77 -5.91
CA ASN A 290 -37.34 9.16 -7.32
C ASN A 290 -36.18 8.70 -8.20
N LEU A 291 -36.35 8.84 -9.52
CA LEU A 291 -35.28 8.55 -10.47
C LEU A 291 -34.24 9.69 -10.45
N PRO A 292 -32.94 9.39 -10.36
CA PRO A 292 -31.90 10.39 -10.34
C PRO A 292 -31.74 11.06 -11.71
N TYR A 293 -31.50 12.37 -11.72
CA TYR A 293 -31.10 13.13 -12.91
C TYR A 293 -29.57 13.25 -12.98
N ASP A 294 -28.98 12.96 -14.14
CA ASP A 294 -27.53 13.13 -14.37
C ASP A 294 -27.25 14.58 -14.77
N LEU A 295 -27.10 15.45 -13.76
CA LEU A 295 -26.96 16.90 -13.99
C LEU A 295 -25.70 17.26 -14.81
N GLU A 296 -24.66 16.44 -14.76
CA GLU A 296 -23.39 16.70 -15.46
C GLU A 296 -23.50 16.38 -16.96
N ARG A 297 -24.29 15.36 -17.32
CA ARG A 297 -24.40 14.88 -18.71
C ARG A 297 -25.69 15.30 -19.40
N ASP A 298 -26.72 15.67 -18.64
CA ASP A 298 -27.97 16.16 -19.19
C ASP A 298 -27.82 17.62 -19.65
N LYS A 299 -27.36 17.82 -20.89
CA LYS A 299 -27.34 19.14 -21.55
C LYS A 299 -28.73 19.81 -21.61
N LYS A 300 -29.82 19.10 -21.29
CA LYS A 300 -31.21 19.59 -21.18
C LYS A 300 -31.61 19.91 -19.73
N PHE A 301 -30.66 20.06 -18.82
CA PHE A 301 -30.85 20.67 -17.49
C PHE A 301 -31.52 22.06 -17.50
N ARG A 302 -31.74 22.63 -18.68
CA ARG A 302 -32.54 23.83 -18.98
C ARG A 302 -34.00 23.80 -18.48
N ASN A 303 -34.45 22.66 -17.99
CA ASN A 303 -35.84 22.33 -17.70
C ASN A 303 -36.10 22.05 -16.21
N PHE A 304 -35.42 22.77 -15.33
CA PHE A 304 -35.83 22.79 -13.93
C PHE A 304 -37.23 23.39 -13.81
N TYR A 305 -38.23 22.55 -13.58
CA TYR A 305 -39.61 23.00 -13.44
C TYR A 305 -40.03 23.18 -11.98
N SER A 306 -39.23 22.66 -11.03
CA SER A 306 -39.36 22.83 -9.57
C SER A 306 -38.46 23.95 -9.00
N PHE A 307 -38.25 25.07 -9.71
CA PHE A 307 -37.48 26.19 -9.16
C PHE A 307 -38.06 26.70 -7.84
N ASP A 308 -39.38 26.78 -7.75
CA ASP A 308 -40.06 27.26 -6.55
C ASP A 308 -39.92 26.30 -5.37
N GLU A 309 -39.91 24.98 -5.62
CA GLU A 309 -39.67 23.97 -4.58
C GLU A 309 -38.21 24.00 -4.10
N LEU A 310 -37.25 24.12 -5.01
CA LEU A 310 -35.84 24.31 -4.65
C LEU A 310 -35.62 25.60 -3.86
N LYS A 311 -36.22 26.70 -4.32
CA LYS A 311 -36.16 28.01 -3.64
C LYS A 311 -36.76 27.92 -2.24
N SER A 312 -37.95 27.32 -2.10
CA SER A 312 -38.61 27.12 -0.80
C SER A 312 -37.75 26.27 0.13
N SER A 313 -37.12 25.21 -0.38
CA SER A 313 -36.21 24.36 0.39
C SER A 313 -34.98 25.13 0.88
N VAL A 314 -34.38 25.95 0.02
CA VAL A 314 -33.22 26.79 0.35
C VAL A 314 -33.61 27.88 1.37
N GLU A 315 -34.78 28.49 1.23
CA GLU A 315 -35.30 29.49 2.18
C GLU A 315 -35.57 28.88 3.56
N GLU A 316 -36.14 27.67 3.60
CA GLU A 316 -36.36 26.95 4.85
C GLU A 316 -35.04 26.59 5.54
N ILE A 317 -34.04 26.16 4.77
CA ILE A 317 -32.68 25.90 5.26
C ILE A 317 -32.07 27.18 5.85
N ILE A 318 -32.11 28.30 5.13
CA ILE A 318 -31.56 29.58 5.60
C ILE A 318 -32.23 29.97 6.92
N THR A 319 -33.56 29.90 6.99
CA THR A 319 -34.32 30.25 8.20
C THR A 319 -33.86 29.41 9.41
N GLN A 320 -33.65 28.11 9.23
CA GLN A 320 -33.17 27.23 10.30
C GLN A 320 -31.74 27.50 10.72
N LEU A 321 -30.87 27.82 9.76
CA LEU A 321 -29.50 28.19 10.08
C LEU A 321 -29.44 29.54 10.80
N GLU A 322 -30.28 30.50 10.41
CA GLU A 322 -30.44 31.80 11.08
C GLU A 322 -30.95 31.62 12.52
N GLU A 323 -31.92 30.73 12.77
CA GLU A 323 -32.34 30.37 14.14
C GLU A 323 -31.15 29.90 15.00
N LEU A 324 -30.29 29.03 14.45
CA LEU A 324 -29.09 28.55 15.15
C LEU A 324 -28.07 29.68 15.34
N ASN A 325 -27.94 30.56 14.36
CA ASN A 325 -27.04 31.72 14.45
C ASN A 325 -27.50 32.71 15.52
N HIS A 326 -28.80 32.94 15.68
CA HIS A 326 -29.34 33.77 16.75
C HIS A 326 -28.98 33.24 18.13
N ILE A 327 -29.02 31.92 18.33
CA ILE A 327 -28.57 31.29 19.57
C ILE A 327 -27.07 31.55 19.79
N ARG A 328 -26.23 31.36 18.76
CA ARG A 328 -24.78 31.65 18.84
C ARG A 328 -24.51 33.10 19.20
N LEU A 329 -25.21 34.05 18.59
CA LEU A 329 -25.06 35.49 18.85
C LEU A 329 -25.46 35.83 20.30
N ALA A 330 -26.59 35.30 20.78
CA ALA A 330 -27.01 35.49 22.18
C ALA A 330 -25.99 34.93 23.19
N VAL A 331 -25.37 33.79 22.87
CA VAL A 331 -24.28 33.22 23.68
C VAL A 331 -23.02 34.07 23.59
N SER A 332 -22.67 34.58 22.41
CA SER A 332 -21.51 35.46 22.20
C SER A 332 -21.64 36.76 22.99
N GLU A 333 -22.82 37.37 23.03
CA GLU A 333 -23.07 38.60 23.79
C GLU A 333 -22.89 38.41 25.30
N ARG A 334 -23.28 37.26 25.83
CA ARG A 334 -23.27 36.99 27.28
C ARG A 334 -22.01 36.26 27.75
N TYR A 335 -21.36 35.50 26.87
CA TYR A 335 -20.23 34.62 27.17
C TYR A 335 -19.14 34.65 26.07
N ALA A 336 -18.78 35.85 25.57
CA ALA A 336 -17.82 36.03 24.48
C ALA A 336 -16.49 35.25 24.65
N ASN A 337 -15.90 35.30 25.85
CA ASN A 337 -14.64 34.61 26.15
C ASN A 337 -14.81 33.08 26.17
N SER A 338 -15.95 32.59 26.66
CA SER A 338 -16.28 31.17 26.69
C SER A 338 -16.50 30.64 25.28
N LEU A 339 -17.19 31.38 24.40
CA LEU A 339 -17.40 30.98 23.01
C LEU A 339 -16.08 30.88 22.24
N LYS A 340 -15.14 31.78 22.50
CA LYS A 340 -13.79 31.74 21.92
C LYS A 340 -13.02 30.49 22.38
N ALA A 341 -13.02 30.19 23.68
CA ALA A 341 -12.42 28.97 24.22
C ALA A 341 -13.09 27.70 23.66
N LEU A 342 -14.41 27.73 23.45
CA LEU A 342 -15.18 26.62 22.87
C LEU A 342 -14.77 26.34 21.42
N ASN A 343 -14.40 27.36 20.64
CA ASN A 343 -13.90 27.19 19.28
C ASN A 343 -12.45 26.69 19.22
N GLU A 344 -11.66 26.92 20.27
CA GLU A 344 -10.25 26.48 20.38
C GLU A 344 -10.10 25.06 20.98
N GLU A 345 -11.12 24.53 21.65
CA GLU A 345 -11.12 23.17 22.24
C GLU A 345 -11.31 22.09 21.16
N GLU A 346 -10.42 21.10 21.07
CA GLU A 346 -10.53 20.05 20.05
C GLU A 346 -11.35 18.82 20.52
N ASP A 347 -11.48 18.62 21.83
CA ASP A 347 -12.23 17.47 22.37
C ASP A 347 -13.75 17.69 22.36
N LEU A 348 -14.47 16.74 21.76
CA LEU A 348 -15.90 16.82 21.53
C LEU A 348 -16.71 16.58 22.82
N GLN A 349 -16.20 15.76 23.75
CA GLN A 349 -16.85 15.53 25.04
C GLN A 349 -16.72 16.76 25.95
N SER A 350 -15.52 17.35 26.01
CA SER A 350 -15.25 18.58 26.74
C SER A 350 -16.06 19.76 26.19
N LYS A 351 -16.13 19.92 24.86
CA LYS A 351 -17.06 20.85 24.20
C LYS A 351 -18.51 20.64 24.63
N SER A 352 -19.00 19.40 24.57
CA SER A 352 -20.39 19.07 24.93
C SER A 352 -20.69 19.36 26.40
N ALA A 353 -19.76 19.06 27.31
CA ALA A 353 -19.90 19.37 28.73
C ALA A 353 -19.92 20.89 28.97
N PHE A 354 -19.05 21.63 28.29
CA PHE A 354 -18.97 23.08 28.40
C PHE A 354 -20.20 23.78 27.81
N ILE A 355 -20.71 23.31 26.67
CA ILE A 355 -21.98 23.75 26.09
C ILE A 355 -23.13 23.51 27.08
N ASN A 356 -23.20 22.35 27.71
CA ASN A 356 -24.24 22.04 28.69
C ASN A 356 -24.15 22.91 29.94
N LEU A 357 -22.95 23.33 30.35
CA LEU A 357 -22.77 24.30 31.45
C LEU A 357 -23.36 25.66 31.05
N ILE A 358 -22.99 26.19 29.88
CA ILE A 358 -23.53 27.46 29.37
C ILE A 358 -25.06 27.39 29.23
N PHE A 359 -25.57 26.26 28.74
CA PHE A 359 -27.02 26.05 28.59
C PHE A 359 -27.74 26.12 29.94
N ASN A 360 -27.27 25.38 30.93
CA ASN A 360 -27.91 25.32 32.26
C ASN A 360 -27.80 26.65 33.03
N ASP A 361 -26.71 27.40 32.84
CA ASP A 361 -26.45 28.66 33.52
C ASP A 361 -27.30 29.82 32.98
N GLY A 362 -27.45 29.93 31.66
CA GLY A 362 -28.02 31.14 31.04
C GLY A 362 -29.26 30.95 30.16
N PHE A 363 -29.51 29.74 29.65
CA PHE A 363 -30.38 29.55 28.47
C PHE A 363 -31.42 28.44 28.57
N LYS A 364 -31.41 27.64 29.65
CA LYS A 364 -32.32 26.51 29.87
C LYS A 364 -33.82 26.85 29.78
N GLY A 365 -34.20 28.07 30.14
CA GLY A 365 -35.58 28.56 30.06
C GLY A 365 -35.93 29.28 28.76
N ILE A 366 -34.97 29.44 27.85
CA ILE A 366 -35.10 30.27 26.64
C ILE A 366 -35.04 29.41 25.36
N TYR A 367 -34.16 28.41 25.33
CA TYR A 367 -33.94 27.57 24.15
C TYR A 367 -34.10 26.09 24.45
N ASP A 368 -34.45 25.32 23.42
CA ASP A 368 -34.41 23.85 23.46
C ASP A 368 -32.95 23.37 23.56
N GLN A 369 -32.69 22.37 24.42
CA GLN A 369 -31.33 21.89 24.69
C GLN A 369 -30.66 21.32 23.44
N GLN A 370 -31.38 20.56 22.63
CA GLN A 370 -30.80 19.95 21.42
C GLN A 370 -30.49 21.01 20.36
N LYS A 371 -31.40 21.96 20.15
CA LYS A 371 -31.15 23.12 19.27
C LYS A 371 -29.96 23.95 19.75
N PHE A 372 -29.85 24.20 21.05
CA PHE A 372 -28.76 24.97 21.65
C PHE A 372 -27.40 24.29 21.46
N ILE A 373 -27.33 22.97 21.72
CA ILE A 373 -26.13 22.18 21.49
C ILE A 373 -25.73 22.22 20.02
N LYS A 374 -26.70 22.04 19.11
CA LYS A 374 -26.45 22.06 17.67
C LYS A 374 -25.88 23.39 17.19
N ALA A 375 -26.38 24.51 17.71
CA ALA A 375 -25.93 25.86 17.39
C ALA A 375 -24.46 26.11 17.80
N LEU A 376 -24.04 25.62 18.96
CA LEU A 376 -22.69 25.88 19.46
C LEU A 376 -21.63 24.89 18.97
N LEU A 377 -22.03 23.67 18.60
CA LEU A 377 -21.09 22.68 18.06
C LEU A 377 -20.60 22.99 16.64
N ASN A 378 -21.43 23.65 15.81
CA ASN A 378 -21.13 23.84 14.39
C ASN A 378 -21.28 25.33 13.99
N PRO A 379 -20.24 25.97 13.43
CA PRO A 379 -20.38 27.30 12.83
C PRO A 379 -21.38 27.27 11.68
N VAL A 380 -22.30 28.24 11.63
CA VAL A 380 -23.41 28.25 10.65
C VAL A 380 -23.31 29.39 9.64
N GLU A 381 -22.43 30.36 9.89
CA GLU A 381 -22.33 31.63 9.18
C GLU A 381 -21.95 31.43 7.69
N ASP A 382 -20.95 30.58 7.41
CA ASP A 382 -20.53 30.25 6.05
C ASP A 382 -21.62 29.49 5.28
N ALA A 383 -22.37 28.64 5.98
CA ALA A 383 -23.49 27.91 5.40
C ALA A 383 -24.62 28.86 5.03
N ILE A 384 -25.02 29.77 5.91
CA ILE A 384 -26.01 30.82 5.64
C ILE A 384 -25.59 31.60 4.40
N LEU A 385 -24.34 32.06 4.33
CA LEU A 385 -23.83 32.80 3.18
C LEU A 385 -23.92 31.99 1.88
N SER A 386 -23.52 30.72 1.93
CA SER A 386 -23.53 29.84 0.76
C SER A 386 -24.96 29.57 0.24
N TYR A 387 -25.90 29.26 1.13
CA TYR A 387 -27.31 29.07 0.76
C TYR A 387 -27.96 30.38 0.31
N THR A 388 -27.62 31.51 0.93
CA THR A 388 -28.11 32.84 0.52
C THR A 388 -27.61 33.20 -0.87
N ASN A 389 -26.35 32.90 -1.21
CA ASN A 389 -25.84 33.10 -2.57
C ASN A 389 -26.62 32.28 -3.60
N VAL A 390 -26.95 31.03 -3.29
CA VAL A 390 -27.81 30.19 -4.14
C VAL A 390 -29.22 30.76 -4.24
N LYS A 391 -29.83 31.17 -3.12
CA LYS A 391 -31.15 31.83 -3.10
C LYS A 391 -31.18 33.06 -4.02
N ASN A 392 -30.22 33.96 -3.87
CA ASN A 392 -30.14 35.19 -4.67
C ASN A 392 -30.04 34.90 -6.18
N LYS A 393 -29.35 33.81 -6.55
CA LYS A 393 -29.29 33.36 -7.95
C LYS A 393 -30.61 32.76 -8.42
N LEU A 394 -31.28 31.98 -7.58
CA LEU A 394 -32.61 31.45 -7.86
C LEU A 394 -33.67 32.56 -8.02
N GLU A 395 -33.47 33.73 -7.43
CA GLU A 395 -34.35 34.90 -7.60
C GLU A 395 -34.24 35.55 -8.98
N ASN A 396 -33.09 35.45 -9.66
CA ASN A 396 -32.90 36.01 -11.00
C ASN A 396 -33.26 35.00 -12.11
N ILE A 397 -34.55 34.64 -12.11
CA ILE A 397 -35.15 33.64 -12.99
C ILE A 397 -34.98 34.01 -14.48
N GLN A 398 -34.92 35.31 -14.82
CA GLN A 398 -34.76 35.78 -16.20
C GLN A 398 -33.37 35.48 -16.78
N ASP A 399 -32.29 35.67 -16.03
CA ASP A 399 -30.93 35.35 -16.51
C ASP A 399 -30.70 33.83 -16.65
N ILE A 400 -31.38 33.02 -15.82
CA ILE A 400 -31.37 31.56 -15.91
C ILE A 400 -32.12 31.08 -17.17
N PHE A 401 -33.31 31.62 -17.45
CA PHE A 401 -34.09 31.26 -18.64
C PHE A 401 -33.57 31.88 -19.95
N ALA A 402 -32.85 33.00 -19.89
CA ALA A 402 -32.24 33.66 -21.05
C ALA A 402 -30.98 32.96 -21.59
N ASN A 403 -30.57 31.84 -20.98
CA ASN A 403 -29.45 31.00 -21.40
C ASN A 403 -28.10 31.76 -21.48
N LYS A 404 -27.79 32.63 -20.50
CA LYS A 404 -26.40 33.04 -20.27
C LYS A 404 -25.68 31.85 -19.63
N ASP A 405 -24.99 31.05 -20.44
CA ASP A 405 -24.33 29.80 -20.01
C ASP A 405 -23.45 30.02 -18.75
N SER A 406 -22.82 31.20 -18.60
CA SER A 406 -21.99 31.55 -17.43
C SER A 406 -22.73 31.68 -16.09
N CYS A 407 -24.04 31.96 -16.07
CA CYS A 407 -24.82 32.11 -14.83
C CYS A 407 -25.38 30.76 -14.37
N ARG A 408 -25.87 29.95 -15.32
CA ARG A 408 -26.38 28.60 -15.08
C ARG A 408 -25.28 27.67 -14.59
N ASP A 409 -24.15 27.65 -15.28
CA ASP A 409 -23.06 26.72 -14.95
C ASP A 409 -22.47 27.05 -13.56
N LYS A 410 -22.51 28.32 -13.14
CA LYS A 410 -22.18 28.74 -11.77
C LYS A 410 -23.19 28.29 -10.73
N LEU A 411 -24.51 28.37 -11.01
CA LEU A 411 -25.54 27.87 -10.09
C LEU A 411 -25.46 26.35 -9.92
N ILE A 412 -25.20 25.62 -11.00
CA ILE A 412 -24.97 24.16 -10.98
C ILE A 412 -23.79 23.84 -10.08
N LEU A 413 -22.65 24.48 -10.35
CA LEU A 413 -21.43 24.25 -9.59
C LEU A 413 -21.64 24.53 -8.10
N GLU A 414 -22.35 25.59 -7.74
CA GLU A 414 -22.62 25.92 -6.33
C GLU A 414 -23.60 24.96 -5.65
N LEU A 415 -24.68 24.54 -6.33
CA LEU A 415 -25.58 23.51 -5.81
C LEU A 415 -24.83 22.19 -5.60
N GLN A 416 -23.94 21.83 -6.54
CA GLN A 416 -23.08 20.66 -6.40
C GLN A 416 -22.10 20.82 -5.23
N ILE A 417 -21.44 21.96 -5.09
CA ILE A 417 -20.54 22.24 -3.97
C ILE A 417 -21.29 22.12 -2.63
N LEU A 418 -22.49 22.68 -2.52
CA LEU A 418 -23.33 22.54 -1.33
C LEU A 418 -23.63 21.07 -1.03
N MET A 419 -24.13 20.32 -2.02
CA MET A 419 -24.48 18.90 -1.87
C MET A 419 -23.27 18.00 -1.60
N LEU A 420 -22.07 18.41 -2.01
CA LEU A 420 -20.82 17.70 -1.77
C LEU A 420 -20.20 18.02 -0.41
N ASN A 421 -20.60 19.13 0.23
CA ASN A 421 -20.04 19.53 1.51
C ASN A 421 -20.54 18.61 2.65
N GLN A 422 -19.59 17.90 3.26
CA GLN A 422 -19.87 16.91 4.32
C GLN A 422 -19.78 17.48 5.74
N GLN A 423 -19.43 18.76 5.88
CA GLN A 423 -19.33 19.40 7.18
C GLN A 423 -20.71 19.82 7.67
N GLU A 424 -20.97 19.64 8.96
CA GLU A 424 -22.11 20.31 9.58
C GLU A 424 -21.86 21.83 9.56
N PRO A 425 -22.87 22.65 9.24
CA PRO A 425 -24.30 22.31 9.17
C PRO A 425 -24.79 21.90 7.77
N TYR A 426 -23.96 21.94 6.72
CA TYR A 426 -24.36 21.61 5.34
C TYR A 426 -24.92 20.20 5.23
N LEU A 427 -24.29 19.22 5.90
CA LEU A 427 -24.76 17.84 5.92
C LEU A 427 -26.22 17.72 6.41
N SER A 428 -26.55 18.33 7.56
CA SER A 428 -27.92 18.36 8.07
C SER A 428 -28.86 19.15 7.15
N ALA A 429 -28.43 20.32 6.68
CA ALA A 429 -29.24 21.23 5.87
C ALA A 429 -29.62 20.60 4.52
N ASN A 430 -28.68 19.94 3.86
CA ASN A 430 -28.88 19.28 2.56
C ASN A 430 -29.95 18.20 2.59
N THR A 431 -30.30 17.64 3.75
CA THR A 431 -31.41 16.67 3.86
C THR A 431 -32.77 17.27 3.47
N LYS A 432 -32.90 18.60 3.55
CA LYS A 432 -34.10 19.36 3.16
C LYS A 432 -34.06 19.85 1.72
N LEU A 433 -32.90 19.81 1.06
CA LEU A 433 -32.86 20.02 -0.39
C LEU A 433 -33.61 18.87 -1.05
N SER A 434 -34.48 19.17 -2.01
CA SER A 434 -35.17 18.12 -2.76
C SER A 434 -34.14 17.23 -3.47
N GLY A 435 -34.24 15.90 -3.31
CA GLY A 435 -33.24 14.91 -3.78
C GLY A 435 -33.01 14.84 -5.30
N PHE A 436 -33.73 15.63 -6.09
CA PHE A 436 -33.66 15.64 -7.56
C PHE A 436 -32.33 16.11 -8.17
N TYR A 437 -31.38 16.62 -7.38
CA TYR A 437 -30.38 17.57 -7.87
C TYR A 437 -28.91 17.19 -7.75
N GLY A 438 -28.55 15.91 -7.81
CA GLY A 438 -27.13 15.60 -7.99
C GLY A 438 -26.92 14.24 -8.56
N LYS A 439 -25.79 14.07 -9.26
CA LYS A 439 -25.00 12.84 -9.24
C LYS A 439 -23.71 13.18 -8.53
N ARG A 440 -23.39 12.45 -7.45
CA ARG A 440 -22.08 12.58 -6.80
C ARG A 440 -21.14 11.56 -7.41
N THR A 441 -20.10 12.06 -8.05
CA THR A 441 -19.04 11.21 -8.61
C THR A 441 -18.04 10.95 -7.50
N LEU A 442 -18.08 9.75 -6.91
CA LEU A 442 -17.09 9.34 -5.92
C LEU A 442 -15.78 8.96 -6.62
N SER A 443 -14.71 9.69 -6.33
CA SER A 443 -13.37 9.25 -6.73
C SER A 443 -13.00 7.95 -5.99
N ALA A 444 -12.17 7.11 -6.59
CA ALA A 444 -11.66 5.90 -5.93
C ALA A 444 -10.98 6.22 -4.59
N SER A 445 -10.30 7.37 -4.53
CA SER A 445 -9.68 7.88 -3.31
C SER A 445 -10.71 8.16 -2.19
N GLU A 446 -11.81 8.85 -2.48
CA GLU A 446 -12.86 9.11 -1.47
C GLU A 446 -13.55 7.82 -1.05
N GLY A 447 -13.75 6.88 -1.98
CA GLY A 447 -14.27 5.56 -1.66
C GLY A 447 -13.41 4.82 -0.63
N PHE A 448 -12.08 4.85 -0.79
CA PHE A 448 -11.15 4.31 0.20
C PHE A 448 -11.22 5.05 1.53
N HIS A 449 -11.25 6.38 1.53
CA HIS A 449 -11.34 7.16 2.77
C HIS A 449 -12.59 6.82 3.58
N LEU A 450 -13.75 6.74 2.92
CA LEU A 450 -15.02 6.38 3.57
C LEU A 450 -14.99 4.94 4.09
N ALA A 451 -14.38 4.01 3.36
CA ALA A 451 -14.19 2.64 3.81
C ALA A 451 -13.26 2.59 5.04
N TYR A 452 -12.18 3.36 5.05
CA TYR A 452 -11.27 3.46 6.19
C TYR A 452 -11.96 4.07 7.42
N GLN A 453 -12.77 5.12 7.26
CA GLN A 453 -13.59 5.67 8.33
C GLN A 453 -14.61 4.65 8.88
N ALA A 454 -15.18 3.81 8.00
CA ALA A 454 -16.06 2.73 8.41
C ALA A 454 -15.32 1.67 9.25
N ASN A 455 -14.09 1.30 8.86
CA ASN A 455 -13.22 0.43 9.65
C ASN A 455 -12.83 1.02 11.01
N ARG A 456 -12.56 2.33 11.11
CA ARG A 456 -12.31 3.00 12.40
C ARG A 456 -13.50 2.91 13.37
N ARG A 457 -14.72 2.87 12.84
CA ARG A 457 -15.98 2.77 13.60
C ARG A 457 -16.44 1.32 13.84
N ASP A 458 -15.67 0.33 13.40
CA ASP A 458 -16.04 -1.07 13.56
C ASP A 458 -16.05 -1.45 15.06
N PRO A 459 -17.20 -1.87 15.61
CA PRO A 459 -17.33 -2.21 17.03
C PRO A 459 -16.58 -3.50 17.43
N ILE A 460 -16.19 -4.36 16.48
CA ILE A 460 -15.48 -5.61 16.74
C ILE A 460 -13.99 -5.35 17.00
N LYS A 461 -13.41 -4.39 16.30
CA LYS A 461 -11.97 -4.11 16.33
C LYS A 461 -11.43 -3.81 17.75
N PRO A 462 -12.06 -2.95 18.59
CA PRO A 462 -11.59 -2.69 19.94
C PRO A 462 -11.40 -3.95 20.79
N GLU A 463 -12.28 -4.94 20.66
CA GLU A 463 -12.17 -6.20 21.42
C GLU A 463 -10.98 -7.04 20.93
N VAL A 464 -10.71 -7.06 19.62
CA VAL A 464 -9.52 -7.74 19.07
C VAL A 464 -8.24 -7.13 19.66
N ILE A 465 -8.11 -5.80 19.63
CA ILE A 465 -6.95 -5.09 20.20
C ILE A 465 -6.81 -5.39 21.70
N LYS A 466 -7.91 -5.44 22.43
CA LYS A 466 -7.90 -5.79 23.86
C LYS A 466 -7.40 -7.21 24.11
N THR A 467 -7.83 -8.19 23.30
CA THR A 467 -7.32 -9.57 23.42
C THR A 467 -5.84 -9.68 23.05
N MET A 468 -5.36 -8.92 22.06
CA MET A 468 -3.93 -8.84 21.73
C MET A 468 -3.13 -8.26 22.90
N ILE A 469 -3.59 -7.19 23.55
CA ILE A 469 -2.92 -6.63 24.73
C ILE A 469 -2.91 -7.65 25.88
N ALA A 470 -4.00 -8.39 26.07
CA ALA A 470 -4.09 -9.41 27.11
C ALA A 470 -3.09 -10.56 26.92
N SER A 471 -2.84 -10.99 25.67
CA SER A 471 -1.85 -12.05 25.38
C SER A 471 -0.39 -11.60 25.54
N MET A 472 -0.13 -10.30 25.64
CA MET A 472 1.19 -9.74 25.95
C MET A 472 1.48 -9.59 27.45
N GLN A 473 0.55 -10.02 28.32
CA GLN A 473 0.75 -9.94 29.76
C GLN A 473 1.71 -11.04 30.28
N PRO A 474 2.55 -10.74 31.29
CA PRO A 474 2.71 -9.45 31.96
C PRO A 474 3.51 -8.44 31.12
N ILE A 475 3.02 -7.19 31.06
CA ILE A 475 3.70 -6.08 30.37
C ILE A 475 4.76 -5.45 31.28
N GLU A 476 6.01 -5.50 30.81
CA GLU A 476 7.20 -4.94 31.48
C GLU A 476 7.69 -3.67 30.76
N GLU A 477 8.63 -2.94 31.37
CA GLU A 477 9.13 -1.65 30.86
C GLU A 477 9.68 -1.72 29.42
N ASN A 478 10.29 -2.84 29.05
CA ASN A 478 10.84 -3.10 27.72
C ASN A 478 9.99 -4.10 26.94
N THR A 479 8.67 -3.91 26.95
CA THR A 479 7.74 -4.63 26.09
C THR A 479 7.51 -3.84 24.80
N HIS A 480 7.85 -4.43 23.66
CA HIS A 480 7.74 -3.80 22.35
C HIS A 480 6.81 -4.57 21.43
N LEU A 481 6.09 -3.85 20.57
CA LEU A 481 5.28 -4.40 19.49
C LEU A 481 5.75 -3.82 18.16
N ASP A 482 6.26 -4.65 17.26
CA ASP A 482 6.59 -4.27 15.89
C ASP A 482 5.42 -4.60 14.95
N ILE A 483 4.83 -3.57 14.35
CA ILE A 483 3.69 -3.69 13.44
C ILE A 483 4.21 -3.56 12.00
N HIS A 484 4.06 -4.63 11.22
CA HIS A 484 4.51 -4.68 9.84
C HIS A 484 3.42 -4.14 8.91
N ILE A 485 3.79 -3.16 8.10
CA ILE A 485 2.87 -2.41 7.24
C ILE A 485 3.41 -2.41 5.81
N ARG A 486 2.61 -3.01 4.91
CA ARG A 486 2.80 -3.04 3.46
C ARG A 486 1.53 -2.55 2.76
N PRO A 487 1.24 -1.25 2.71
CA PRO A 487 0.03 -0.75 2.07
C PRO A 487 0.16 -0.91 0.54
N PRO A 488 -0.92 -1.20 -0.21
CA PRO A 488 -2.27 -1.56 0.27
C PRO A 488 -2.37 -3.00 0.80
N ASP A 489 -1.36 -3.84 0.56
CA ASP A 489 -1.44 -5.30 0.63
C ASP A 489 -1.72 -5.89 2.01
N CYS A 490 -1.20 -5.31 3.08
CA CYS A 490 -1.45 -5.76 4.46
C CYS A 490 -2.81 -5.31 5.03
N GLY A 491 -3.61 -4.56 4.25
CA GLY A 491 -4.83 -3.94 4.76
C GLY A 491 -4.58 -2.81 5.76
N VAL A 492 -5.66 -2.25 6.31
CA VAL A 492 -5.65 -1.01 7.12
C VAL A 492 -6.24 -1.28 8.51
N PHE A 493 -5.96 -2.48 9.06
CA PHE A 493 -6.58 -2.95 10.30
C PHE A 493 -6.22 -2.07 11.49
N ILE A 494 -4.92 -1.87 11.74
CA ILE A 494 -4.42 -1.05 12.85
C ILE A 494 -4.65 0.42 12.54
N THR A 495 -5.12 1.18 13.52
CA THR A 495 -5.33 2.62 13.40
C THR A 495 -4.48 3.38 14.42
N PRO A 496 -4.27 4.70 14.26
CA PRO A 496 -3.55 5.49 15.26
C PRO A 496 -4.17 5.37 16.65
N GLU A 497 -5.49 5.24 16.75
CA GLU A 497 -6.18 4.99 18.02
C GLU A 497 -5.82 3.64 18.65
N ASP A 498 -5.57 2.61 17.83
CA ASP A 498 -5.17 1.30 18.33
C ASP A 498 -3.71 1.33 18.83
N ILE A 499 -2.81 2.06 18.16
CA ILE A 499 -1.43 2.30 18.64
C ILE A 499 -1.45 2.99 20.01
N LYS A 500 -2.31 3.99 20.20
CA LYS A 500 -2.48 4.64 21.51
C LYS A 500 -2.88 3.66 22.59
N LYS A 501 -3.80 2.73 22.32
CA LYS A 501 -4.20 1.70 23.29
C LYS A 501 -3.04 0.78 23.70
N PHE A 502 -2.18 0.39 22.76
CA PHE A 502 -0.96 -0.35 23.09
C PHE A 502 -0.03 0.49 23.99
N GLN A 503 0.15 1.77 23.68
CA GLN A 503 0.97 2.69 24.48
C GLN A 503 0.39 2.95 25.88
N GLU A 504 -0.93 3.07 26.01
CA GLU A 504 -1.65 3.18 27.29
C GLU A 504 -1.43 1.92 28.16
N ALA A 505 -1.32 0.75 27.52
CA ALA A 505 -0.93 -0.49 28.17
C ALA A 505 0.58 -0.58 28.47
N LYS A 506 1.37 0.48 28.21
CA LYS A 506 2.83 0.57 28.35
C LYS A 506 3.64 -0.27 27.35
N ILE A 507 3.06 -0.61 26.20
CA ILE A 507 3.77 -1.29 25.11
C ILE A 507 4.34 -0.23 24.16
N LYS A 508 5.65 -0.30 23.90
CA LYS A 508 6.32 0.58 22.94
C LYS A 508 6.09 0.06 21.52
N VAL A 509 5.56 0.88 20.62
CA VAL A 509 5.17 0.44 19.27
C VAL A 509 6.19 0.90 18.22
N ASN A 510 6.76 -0.06 17.49
CA ASN A 510 7.52 0.15 16.28
C ASN A 510 6.65 -0.09 15.05
N ILE A 511 6.91 0.62 13.96
CA ILE A 511 6.30 0.33 12.65
C ILE A 511 7.37 -0.04 11.64
N THR A 512 7.23 -1.21 11.02
CA THR A 512 8.05 -1.63 9.89
C THR A 512 7.35 -1.33 8.58
N ILE A 513 7.89 -0.41 7.78
CA ILE A 513 7.34 -0.04 6.47
C ILE A 513 8.05 -0.84 5.37
N HIS A 514 7.32 -1.77 4.77
CA HIS A 514 7.82 -2.58 3.65
C HIS A 514 7.96 -1.77 2.37
N GLU A 515 6.97 -0.94 2.05
CA GLU A 515 6.90 -0.20 0.80
C GLU A 515 6.22 1.16 0.99
N TYR A 516 7.01 2.25 1.01
CA TYR A 516 6.45 3.60 1.10
C TYR A 516 6.14 4.17 -0.30
N LYS A 517 7.09 4.04 -1.24
CA LYS A 517 6.97 4.66 -2.57
C LYS A 517 5.94 4.01 -3.51
N GLN A 518 5.51 2.78 -3.27
CA GLN A 518 4.46 2.18 -4.10
C GLN A 518 3.09 2.88 -3.94
N ASN A 519 2.92 3.67 -2.89
CA ASN A 519 1.63 4.25 -2.49
C ASN A 519 1.42 5.73 -2.88
N TYR A 520 2.36 6.38 -3.58
CA TYR A 520 2.29 7.82 -3.93
C TYR A 520 1.09 8.25 -4.74
N THR A 521 0.45 7.33 -5.47
CA THR A 521 -0.77 7.65 -6.22
C THR A 521 -2.03 7.60 -5.35
N ARG A 522 -1.94 7.17 -4.08
CA ARG A 522 -3.09 6.87 -3.20
C ARG A 522 -3.08 7.74 -1.95
N ARG A 523 -3.56 8.97 -2.10
CA ARG A 523 -3.49 10.05 -1.08
C ARG A 523 -3.88 9.64 0.35
N TYR A 524 -5.05 9.03 0.53
CA TYR A 524 -5.57 8.69 1.85
C TYR A 524 -4.85 7.51 2.49
N LEU A 525 -4.25 6.63 1.68
CA LEU A 525 -3.43 5.53 2.16
C LEU A 525 -2.08 6.06 2.69
N GLN A 526 -1.49 7.05 2.02
CA GLN A 526 -0.29 7.72 2.51
C GLN A 526 -0.57 8.55 3.76
N GLN A 527 -1.68 9.30 3.79
CA GLN A 527 -2.11 10.01 4.99
C GLN A 527 -2.25 9.05 6.18
N TYR A 528 -2.97 7.94 5.99
CA TYR A 528 -3.07 6.88 7.00
C TYR A 528 -1.70 6.36 7.45
N THR A 529 -0.80 6.07 6.52
CA THR A 529 0.55 5.57 6.84
C THR A 529 1.31 6.60 7.68
N HIS A 530 1.18 7.89 7.36
CA HIS A 530 1.74 8.98 8.15
C HIS A 530 1.09 9.13 9.52
N ASP A 531 -0.22 8.97 9.64
CA ASP A 531 -0.91 9.06 10.93
C ASP A 531 -0.43 7.95 11.88
N LEU A 532 -0.18 6.75 11.34
CA LEU A 532 0.43 5.65 12.11
C LEU A 532 1.89 5.94 12.49
N MET A 533 2.72 6.35 11.51
CA MET A 533 4.13 6.71 11.76
C MET A 533 4.25 7.87 12.75
N HIS A 534 3.31 8.82 12.74
CA HIS A 534 3.24 9.92 13.70
C HIS A 534 3.01 9.39 15.11
N GLN A 535 2.08 8.44 15.28
CA GLN A 535 1.72 7.90 16.58
C GLN A 535 2.74 6.89 17.16
N ALA A 536 3.45 6.15 16.30
CA ALA A 536 4.42 5.14 16.74
C ALA A 536 5.63 5.72 17.48
N ASN A 537 6.25 4.91 18.34
CA ASN A 537 7.47 5.27 19.08
C ASN A 537 8.70 5.30 18.15
N SER A 538 8.77 4.35 17.22
CA SER A 538 9.85 4.22 16.23
C SER A 538 9.30 3.69 14.90
N VAL A 539 10.04 3.93 13.82
CA VAL A 539 9.69 3.49 12.47
C VAL A 539 10.93 2.96 11.77
N GLN A 540 10.84 1.84 11.07
CA GLN A 540 11.94 1.30 10.27
C GLN A 540 11.55 1.07 8.82
N PHE A 541 12.51 1.29 7.92
CA PHE A 541 12.34 1.18 6.47
C PHE A 541 13.37 0.23 5.88
N PHE A 542 12.98 -0.55 4.87
CA PHE A 542 13.93 -1.40 4.15
C PHE A 542 14.89 -0.61 3.24
N ASN A 543 14.54 0.63 2.87
CA ASN A 543 15.38 1.44 1.98
C ASN A 543 15.42 2.92 2.38
N GLU A 544 16.60 3.51 2.21
CA GLU A 544 16.87 4.91 2.55
C GLU A 544 16.04 5.89 1.71
N THR A 545 15.75 5.55 0.45
CA THR A 545 14.92 6.40 -0.41
C THR A 545 13.51 6.56 0.15
N ASP A 546 12.87 5.49 0.61
CA ASP A 546 11.54 5.49 1.20
C ASP A 546 11.53 6.24 2.54
N ARG A 547 12.53 6.01 3.39
CA ARG A 547 12.71 6.76 4.64
C ARG A 547 12.81 8.27 4.38
N ASP A 548 13.74 8.68 3.52
CA ASP A 548 14.00 10.10 3.24
C ASP A 548 12.78 10.78 2.60
N ASN A 549 12.10 10.05 1.72
CA ASN A 549 10.83 10.45 1.12
C ASN A 549 9.72 10.69 2.16
N ALA A 550 9.57 9.79 3.13
CA ALA A 550 8.62 9.94 4.22
C ALA A 550 9.02 11.10 5.15
N ILE A 551 10.31 11.27 5.45
CA ILE A 551 10.81 12.40 6.25
C ILE A 551 10.50 13.73 5.57
N ILE A 552 10.73 13.85 4.27
CA ILE A 552 10.40 15.05 3.49
C ILE A 552 8.90 15.34 3.62
N ALA A 553 8.05 14.33 3.40
CA ALA A 553 6.61 14.50 3.53
C ALA A 553 6.22 14.99 4.93
N ALA A 554 6.71 14.33 5.99
CA ALA A 554 6.42 14.67 7.39
C ALA A 554 6.92 16.07 7.78
N THR A 555 8.10 16.47 7.30
CA THR A 555 8.69 17.79 7.59
C THR A 555 7.85 18.92 7.00
N TYR A 556 7.35 18.72 5.78
CA TYR A 556 6.64 19.77 5.06
C TYR A 556 5.13 19.69 5.18
N GLY A 557 4.61 18.60 5.74
CA GLY A 557 3.18 18.38 5.90
C GLY A 557 2.50 18.12 4.55
N ASP A 558 3.22 17.54 3.58
CA ASP A 558 2.70 17.27 2.24
C ASP A 558 3.32 16.01 1.65
N CYS A 559 2.48 15.01 1.41
CA CYS A 559 2.90 13.74 0.82
C CYS A 559 3.49 13.87 -0.59
N ASP A 560 3.22 14.95 -1.34
CA ASP A 560 3.57 15.07 -2.77
C ASP A 560 4.54 16.22 -3.10
N LYS A 561 5.25 16.78 -2.10
CA LYS A 561 6.04 18.01 -2.27
C LYS A 561 7.06 18.01 -3.44
N ARG A 562 7.65 16.86 -3.78
CA ARG A 562 8.57 16.77 -4.96
C ARG A 562 7.87 17.18 -6.28
N ASN A 563 6.54 17.19 -6.32
CA ASN A 563 5.73 17.54 -7.49
C ASN A 563 5.04 18.91 -7.41
N THR A 564 5.12 19.63 -6.27
CA THR A 564 4.26 20.81 -6.04
C THR A 564 4.99 22.16 -5.91
N ILE A 565 6.32 22.18 -5.75
CA ILE A 565 7.05 23.45 -5.52
C ILE A 565 8.29 23.65 -6.40
N GLU A 566 8.89 22.57 -6.92
CA GLU A 566 9.96 22.69 -7.91
C GLU A 566 9.36 22.72 -9.33
N SER A 567 9.86 23.62 -10.19
CA SER A 567 9.41 23.76 -11.58
C SER A 567 9.48 22.44 -12.38
N THR A 568 10.45 21.60 -12.05
CA THR A 568 10.65 20.25 -12.60
C THR A 568 9.58 19.25 -12.15
N GLY A 569 9.10 19.36 -10.91
CA GLY A 569 8.03 18.53 -10.34
C GLY A 569 6.66 18.84 -10.93
N ILE A 570 6.35 20.14 -11.05
CA ILE A 570 5.10 20.62 -11.67
C ILE A 570 5.05 20.21 -13.15
N ALA A 571 6.14 20.43 -13.89
CA ALA A 571 6.24 20.02 -15.29
C ALA A 571 6.21 18.49 -15.49
N LYS A 572 6.65 17.71 -14.50
CA LYS A 572 6.52 16.24 -14.51
C LYS A 572 5.06 15.84 -14.32
N LYS A 573 4.35 16.45 -13.35
CA LYS A 573 2.95 16.14 -13.07
C LYS A 573 2.02 16.54 -14.22
N ILE A 574 2.23 17.73 -14.80
CA ILE A 574 1.51 18.18 -16.00
C ILE A 574 1.64 17.17 -17.16
N ARG A 575 2.82 16.58 -17.35
CA ARG A 575 3.04 15.53 -18.36
C ARG A 575 2.36 14.19 -18.02
N GLU A 576 2.19 13.89 -16.74
CA GLU A 576 1.60 12.63 -16.27
C GLU A 576 0.07 12.66 -16.23
N VAL A 577 -0.54 13.81 -15.92
CA VAL A 577 -1.99 13.92 -15.68
C VAL A 577 -2.69 15.05 -16.45
N GLY A 578 -1.97 15.82 -17.27
CA GLY A 578 -2.50 16.94 -18.07
C GLY A 578 -2.36 18.30 -17.38
N GLU A 579 -2.49 19.38 -18.18
CA GLU A 579 -2.37 20.78 -17.71
C GLU A 579 -3.54 21.23 -16.83
N ASP A 580 -4.71 20.58 -16.94
CA ASP A 580 -5.94 20.92 -16.20
C ASP A 580 -5.96 20.40 -14.73
N TYR A 581 -4.81 19.98 -14.20
CA TYR A 581 -4.72 19.38 -12.87
C TYR A 581 -4.81 20.42 -11.75
N ILE A 582 -5.87 20.35 -10.94
CA ILE A 582 -6.00 21.10 -9.69
C ILE A 582 -5.09 20.45 -8.64
N LEU A 583 -4.05 21.18 -8.21
CA LEU A 583 -3.14 20.82 -7.13
C LEU A 583 -3.91 20.71 -5.80
N ASN A 584 -4.47 19.53 -5.54
CA ASN A 584 -4.93 19.18 -4.21
C ASN A 584 -3.68 18.97 -3.34
N LYS A 585 -3.30 19.97 -2.54
CA LYS A 585 -2.32 19.80 -1.45
C LYS A 585 -2.77 18.59 -0.63
N TYR A 586 -1.84 17.71 -0.25
CA TYR A 586 -2.14 16.53 0.58
C TYR A 586 -1.65 16.76 2.00
N PRO A 587 -2.36 17.58 2.79
CA PRO A 587 -1.88 17.97 4.10
C PRO A 587 -1.79 16.74 5.00
N ILE A 588 -0.60 16.49 5.53
CA ILE A 588 -0.40 15.66 6.70
C ILE A 588 0.04 16.56 7.85
N LYS A 589 -0.25 16.14 9.08
CA LYS A 589 0.27 16.85 10.25
C LYS A 589 1.80 16.82 10.17
N LYS A 590 2.45 17.97 10.38
CA LYS A 590 3.91 18.03 10.44
C LYS A 590 4.40 17.36 11.71
N TYR A 591 5.48 16.59 11.61
CA TYR A 591 6.13 15.97 12.77
C TYR A 591 7.56 15.57 12.45
N ASP A 592 8.34 15.35 13.52
CA ASP A 592 9.69 14.81 13.37
C ASP A 592 9.64 13.29 13.20
N LEU A 593 9.76 12.85 11.95
CA LEU A 593 9.97 11.44 11.64
C LEU A 593 11.46 11.07 11.72
N LYS A 594 12.37 12.02 11.51
CA LYS A 594 13.80 11.77 11.34
C LYS A 594 14.41 11.20 12.63
N GLU A 595 14.05 11.75 13.78
CA GLU A 595 14.59 11.32 15.09
C GLU A 595 14.19 9.90 15.50
N LYS A 596 13.11 9.36 14.92
CA LYS A 596 12.59 8.03 15.25
C LYS A 596 12.56 7.06 14.07
N SER A 597 13.18 7.43 12.96
CA SER A 597 13.25 6.60 11.75
C SER A 597 14.60 5.92 11.61
N GLY A 598 14.58 4.63 11.35
CA GLY A 598 15.77 3.85 11.07
C GLY A 598 15.67 3.00 9.81
N LEU A 599 16.74 2.26 9.54
CA LEU A 599 16.79 1.30 8.44
C LEU A 599 16.71 -0.12 8.99
N THR A 600 16.20 -1.02 8.17
CA THR A 600 16.28 -2.46 8.39
C THR A 600 16.66 -3.15 7.08
N VAL A 601 16.89 -4.46 7.15
CA VAL A 601 17.27 -5.31 6.03
C VAL A 601 16.28 -6.46 5.92
N ALA A 602 15.94 -6.83 4.69
CA ALA A 602 15.18 -8.05 4.50
C ALA A 602 16.11 -9.21 4.78
N SER A 603 15.77 -10.03 5.76
CA SER A 603 16.46 -11.28 6.02
C SER A 603 15.50 -12.42 5.73
N GLN A 604 16.01 -13.49 5.13
CA GLN A 604 15.29 -14.75 5.01
C GLN A 604 16.15 -15.82 5.66
N LYS A 605 15.50 -16.76 6.35
CA LYS A 605 16.16 -17.99 6.75
C LYS A 605 16.62 -18.68 5.47
N LEU A 606 17.92 -18.68 5.22
CA LEU A 606 18.49 -19.42 4.12
C LEU A 606 18.22 -20.91 4.35
N SER A 607 17.91 -21.61 3.27
CA SER A 607 17.63 -23.06 3.33
C SER A 607 18.86 -23.83 3.81
N THR A 608 20.06 -23.34 3.51
CA THR A 608 21.36 -23.86 3.94
C THR A 608 22.38 -22.72 4.05
N ALA A 609 23.52 -22.98 4.70
CA ALA A 609 24.68 -22.10 4.56
C ALA A 609 25.09 -21.99 3.08
N PRO A 610 25.62 -20.85 2.62
CA PRO A 610 26.13 -20.71 1.26
C PRO A 610 27.27 -21.70 1.00
N ASP A 611 27.25 -22.37 -0.16
CA ASP A 611 28.37 -23.25 -0.57
C ASP A 611 29.66 -22.44 -0.72
N HIS A 612 30.82 -23.08 -0.61
CA HIS A 612 32.08 -22.39 -0.86
C HIS A 612 32.11 -21.83 -2.31
N PRO A 613 32.65 -20.62 -2.57
CA PRO A 613 32.59 -20.01 -3.91
C PRO A 613 33.12 -20.90 -5.04
N LEU A 614 34.14 -21.73 -4.76
CA LEU A 614 34.66 -22.70 -5.74
C LEU A 614 33.63 -23.77 -6.13
N ASP A 615 32.82 -24.23 -5.17
CA ASP A 615 31.80 -25.25 -5.41
C ASP A 615 30.67 -24.68 -6.27
N VAL A 616 30.28 -23.42 -6.01
CA VAL A 616 29.31 -22.69 -6.84
C VAL A 616 29.80 -22.55 -8.28
N VAL A 617 31.05 -22.14 -8.46
CA VAL A 617 31.66 -21.94 -9.78
C VAL A 617 31.84 -23.26 -10.53
N ALA A 618 31.96 -24.39 -9.82
CA ALA A 618 32.02 -25.73 -10.38
C ALA A 618 30.68 -26.29 -10.86
N LYS A 619 29.54 -25.69 -10.46
CA LYS A 619 28.20 -26.10 -10.91
C LYS A 619 28.06 -26.01 -12.43
N LYS A 620 27.11 -26.77 -12.98
CA LYS A 620 26.74 -26.67 -14.40
C LYS A 620 26.20 -25.27 -14.71
N PRO A 621 26.37 -24.75 -15.94
CA PRO A 621 25.89 -23.41 -16.32
C PRO A 621 24.36 -23.34 -16.50
N ASN A 622 23.60 -24.12 -15.72
CA ASN A 622 22.14 -24.11 -15.74
C ASN A 622 21.60 -22.81 -15.13
N ILE A 623 20.44 -22.39 -15.63
CA ILE A 623 19.81 -21.10 -15.30
C ILE A 623 18.51 -21.39 -14.54
N LEU A 624 18.39 -20.92 -13.30
CA LEU A 624 17.17 -21.04 -12.51
C LEU A 624 16.30 -19.78 -12.65
N SER A 625 15.00 -19.95 -12.91
CA SER A 625 13.99 -18.92 -12.69
C SER A 625 12.88 -19.51 -11.82
N PHE A 626 12.52 -18.82 -10.73
CA PHE A 626 11.63 -19.41 -9.73
C PHE A 626 10.67 -18.41 -9.08
N GLY A 627 9.63 -18.92 -8.41
CA GLY A 627 8.63 -18.11 -7.69
C GLY A 627 7.25 -18.14 -8.36
N THR A 628 6.44 -17.10 -8.19
CA THR A 628 5.10 -17.07 -8.82
C THR A 628 5.18 -16.89 -10.35
N ILE A 629 4.67 -17.86 -11.11
CA ILE A 629 4.64 -17.84 -12.57
C ILE A 629 3.46 -16.97 -13.04
N ARG A 630 3.78 -15.71 -13.38
CA ARG A 630 2.85 -14.72 -13.93
C ARG A 630 3.60 -13.66 -14.74
N PRO A 631 2.93 -12.89 -15.61
CA PRO A 631 3.58 -11.85 -16.40
C PRO A 631 4.36 -10.83 -15.57
N GLY A 632 5.53 -10.44 -16.06
CA GLY A 632 6.42 -9.44 -15.46
C GLY A 632 7.26 -9.94 -14.28
N LYS A 633 7.33 -11.26 -14.03
CA LYS A 633 8.17 -11.87 -12.98
C LYS A 633 9.46 -12.54 -13.50
N GLY A 634 9.77 -12.38 -14.79
CA GLY A 634 10.99 -12.89 -15.41
C GLY A 634 10.86 -14.27 -16.05
N PHE A 635 9.64 -14.83 -16.10
CA PHE A 635 9.40 -16.13 -16.72
C PHE A 635 9.32 -16.03 -18.24
N GLU A 636 8.94 -14.87 -18.78
CA GLU A 636 8.99 -14.58 -20.21
C GLU A 636 10.44 -14.51 -20.72
N GLU A 637 11.32 -13.82 -19.98
CA GLU A 637 12.75 -13.78 -20.29
C GLU A 637 13.38 -15.18 -20.17
N ALA A 638 13.01 -15.96 -19.15
CA ALA A 638 13.52 -17.32 -18.99
C ALA A 638 13.02 -18.27 -20.09
N LEU A 639 11.76 -18.14 -20.54
CA LEU A 639 11.23 -18.86 -21.70
C LEU A 639 12.02 -18.51 -22.97
N LYS A 640 12.24 -17.22 -23.22
CA LYS A 640 13.04 -16.75 -24.36
C LYS A 640 14.49 -17.21 -24.30
N LEU A 641 15.11 -17.23 -23.12
CA LEU A 641 16.44 -17.80 -22.92
C LEU A 641 16.49 -19.26 -23.39
N ALA A 642 15.50 -20.08 -23.04
CA ALA A 642 15.45 -21.47 -23.50
C ALA A 642 15.29 -21.60 -25.02
N GLN A 643 14.54 -20.69 -25.64
CA GLN A 643 14.38 -20.64 -27.11
C GLN A 643 15.69 -20.27 -27.80
N LEU A 644 16.40 -19.28 -27.28
CA LEU A 644 17.71 -18.85 -27.79
C LEU A 644 18.76 -19.94 -27.61
N VAL A 645 18.80 -20.61 -26.45
CA VAL A 645 19.71 -21.74 -26.23
C VAL A 645 19.45 -22.88 -27.22
N LYS A 646 18.18 -23.20 -27.50
CA LYS A 646 17.82 -24.18 -28.52
C LYS A 646 18.32 -23.77 -29.91
N GLN A 647 18.08 -22.51 -30.29
CA GLN A 647 18.49 -21.94 -31.58
C GLN A 647 20.02 -21.94 -31.75
N ASP A 648 20.76 -21.57 -30.71
CA ASP A 648 22.21 -21.36 -30.75
C ASP A 648 23.02 -22.55 -30.21
N SER A 649 22.37 -23.68 -29.90
CA SER A 649 22.98 -24.86 -29.27
C SER A 649 24.32 -25.29 -29.90
N SER A 650 24.37 -25.43 -31.22
CA SER A 650 25.60 -25.77 -31.98
C SER A 650 26.71 -24.71 -31.90
N SER A 651 26.37 -23.45 -31.68
CA SER A 651 27.34 -22.35 -31.48
C SER A 651 27.87 -22.37 -30.05
N ILE A 652 26.98 -22.57 -29.08
CA ILE A 652 27.29 -22.64 -27.65
C ILE A 652 28.23 -23.82 -27.35
N GLU A 653 27.94 -25.00 -27.90
CA GLU A 653 28.75 -26.21 -27.72
C GLU A 653 30.21 -26.04 -28.16
N LYS A 654 30.49 -25.12 -29.10
CA LYS A 654 31.86 -24.81 -29.55
C LYS A 654 32.62 -23.89 -28.59
N LYS A 655 31.91 -23.10 -27.80
CA LYS A 655 32.48 -22.09 -26.90
C LYS A 655 32.66 -22.61 -25.49
N ILE A 656 31.68 -23.38 -25.00
CA ILE A 656 31.62 -23.84 -23.62
C ILE A 656 31.28 -25.33 -23.57
N PRO A 657 31.79 -26.08 -22.58
CA PRO A 657 31.71 -27.55 -22.56
C PRO A 657 30.31 -28.11 -22.30
N GLN A 658 29.37 -27.28 -21.80
CA GLN A 658 28.01 -27.71 -21.50
C GLN A 658 27.02 -26.63 -21.92
N ILE A 659 26.01 -27.02 -22.69
CA ILE A 659 24.91 -26.13 -23.10
C ILE A 659 24.02 -25.86 -21.87
N PRO A 660 23.72 -24.59 -21.54
CA PRO A 660 22.85 -24.25 -20.41
C PRO A 660 21.46 -24.89 -20.50
N ILE A 661 20.90 -25.34 -19.38
CA ILE A 661 19.49 -25.72 -19.28
C ILE A 661 18.76 -24.70 -18.42
N VAL A 662 17.63 -24.17 -18.92
CA VAL A 662 16.78 -23.25 -18.18
C VAL A 662 15.77 -24.03 -17.35
N LYS A 663 15.78 -23.85 -16.03
CA LYS A 663 14.87 -24.51 -15.09
C LYS A 663 13.85 -23.50 -14.58
N LEU A 664 12.56 -23.74 -14.86
CA LEU A 664 11.44 -22.90 -14.42
C LEU A 664 10.70 -23.57 -13.27
N ALA A 665 10.72 -22.96 -12.08
CA ALA A 665 10.19 -23.57 -10.86
C ALA A 665 9.23 -22.65 -10.11
N GLY A 666 7.94 -22.96 -10.02
CA GLY A 666 7.04 -21.94 -9.48
C GLY A 666 5.56 -22.24 -9.38
N ASP A 667 4.86 -21.37 -8.63
CA ASP A 667 3.42 -21.42 -8.44
C ASP A 667 2.69 -20.87 -9.70
N PRO A 668 1.93 -21.70 -10.44
CA PRO A 668 1.26 -21.29 -11.67
C PRO A 668 0.05 -20.39 -11.39
N GLN A 669 0.23 -19.08 -11.59
CA GLN A 669 -0.82 -18.08 -11.40
C GLN A 669 -1.39 -17.53 -12.71
N ASP A 670 -0.69 -17.71 -13.82
CA ASP A 670 -1.13 -17.29 -15.15
C ASP A 670 -1.22 -18.47 -16.11
N LYS A 671 -2.42 -18.67 -16.69
CA LYS A 671 -2.71 -19.81 -17.57
C LYS A 671 -1.95 -19.72 -18.89
N ASP A 672 -1.96 -18.55 -19.52
CA ASP A 672 -1.45 -18.38 -20.88
C ASP A 672 0.07 -18.50 -20.90
N LEU A 673 0.75 -17.93 -19.91
CA LEU A 673 2.19 -18.07 -19.75
C LEU A 673 2.59 -19.52 -19.45
N MET A 674 1.86 -20.22 -18.57
CA MET A 674 2.11 -21.65 -18.31
C MET A 674 1.90 -22.50 -19.56
N GLN A 675 0.85 -22.23 -20.33
CA GLN A 675 0.60 -22.92 -21.59
C GLN A 675 1.77 -22.74 -22.55
N GLN A 676 2.28 -21.52 -22.73
CA GLN A 676 3.43 -21.24 -23.59
C GLN A 676 4.69 -22.01 -23.15
N ILE A 677 4.97 -22.01 -21.84
CA ILE A 677 6.12 -22.72 -21.26
C ILE A 677 6.05 -24.23 -21.54
N VAL A 678 4.90 -24.85 -21.30
CA VAL A 678 4.70 -26.29 -21.48
C VAL A 678 4.75 -26.66 -22.97
N ILE A 679 4.10 -25.87 -23.84
CA ILE A 679 4.16 -26.07 -25.30
C ILE A 679 5.60 -25.97 -25.81
N GLU A 680 6.40 -25.02 -25.30
CA GLU A 680 7.80 -24.90 -25.71
C GLU A 680 8.58 -26.18 -25.39
N ARG A 681 8.38 -26.79 -24.22
CA ARG A 681 9.07 -28.05 -23.86
C ARG A 681 8.60 -29.25 -24.67
N PHE A 682 7.28 -29.47 -24.73
CA PHE A 682 6.70 -30.75 -25.21
C PHE A 682 6.06 -30.69 -26.61
N GLY A 683 5.84 -29.49 -27.15
CA GLY A 683 5.14 -29.28 -28.41
C GLY A 683 3.62 -29.16 -28.24
N SER A 684 2.96 -28.40 -29.12
CA SER A 684 1.52 -28.11 -29.01
C SER A 684 0.66 -29.37 -29.09
N ILE A 685 1.01 -30.30 -29.98
CA ILE A 685 0.26 -31.54 -30.23
C ILE A 685 0.15 -32.39 -28.95
N ALA A 686 1.27 -32.64 -28.26
CA ALA A 686 1.27 -33.46 -27.05
C ALA A 686 0.46 -32.83 -25.91
N VAL A 687 0.55 -31.51 -25.77
CA VAL A 687 -0.21 -30.74 -24.77
C VAL A 687 -1.71 -30.79 -25.09
N GLU A 688 -2.10 -30.54 -26.34
CA GLU A 688 -3.49 -30.59 -26.79
C GLU A 688 -4.13 -31.97 -26.54
N ILE A 689 -3.40 -33.06 -26.83
CA ILE A 689 -3.87 -34.43 -26.56
C ILE A 689 -4.22 -34.64 -25.09
N TYR A 690 -3.35 -34.21 -24.17
CA TYR A 690 -3.63 -34.31 -22.73
C TYR A 690 -4.87 -33.48 -22.34
N GLN A 691 -4.97 -32.27 -22.89
CA GLN A 691 -6.03 -31.31 -22.56
C GLN A 691 -7.41 -31.71 -23.07
N ILE A 692 -7.50 -32.54 -24.12
CA ILE A 692 -8.76 -33.14 -24.58
C ILE A 692 -9.38 -34.02 -23.48
N GLY A 693 -8.56 -34.81 -22.78
CA GLY A 693 -9.01 -35.67 -21.68
C GLY A 693 -9.10 -34.95 -20.33
N HIS A 694 -8.37 -33.85 -20.15
CA HIS A 694 -8.25 -33.12 -18.89
C HIS A 694 -8.29 -31.60 -19.16
N ALA A 695 -9.50 -31.07 -19.36
CA ALA A 695 -9.71 -29.66 -19.66
C ALA A 695 -9.34 -28.76 -18.46
N TYR A 696 -8.71 -27.61 -18.74
CA TYR A 696 -8.43 -26.59 -17.73
C TYR A 696 -9.68 -25.76 -17.41
N ASP A 697 -10.02 -25.61 -16.13
CA ASP A 697 -11.13 -24.78 -15.67
C ASP A 697 -10.62 -23.44 -15.08
N TYR A 698 -11.16 -22.33 -15.59
CA TYR A 698 -10.84 -20.99 -15.08
C TYR A 698 -11.33 -20.73 -13.64
N SER A 699 -12.21 -21.59 -13.11
CA SER A 699 -12.73 -21.53 -11.76
C SER A 699 -11.89 -22.29 -10.73
N PHE A 700 -10.80 -22.95 -11.14
CA PHE A 700 -9.91 -23.66 -10.22
C PHE A 700 -9.36 -22.77 -9.10
N THR A 701 -9.44 -23.27 -7.87
CA THR A 701 -8.70 -22.75 -6.71
C THR A 701 -7.18 -22.83 -6.94
N ASN A 702 -6.39 -22.10 -6.16
CA ASN A 702 -4.93 -22.12 -6.30
C ASN A 702 -4.34 -23.55 -6.17
N SER A 703 -4.91 -24.39 -5.30
CA SER A 703 -4.47 -25.79 -5.15
C SER A 703 -4.79 -26.61 -6.41
N GLN A 704 -6.02 -26.50 -6.91
CA GLN A 704 -6.43 -27.21 -8.12
C GLN A 704 -5.62 -26.79 -9.35
N ARG A 705 -5.26 -25.50 -9.46
CA ARG A 705 -4.34 -25.02 -10.50
C ARG A 705 -2.97 -25.68 -10.41
N ARG A 706 -2.38 -25.76 -9.21
CA ARG A 706 -1.10 -26.44 -9.00
C ARG A 706 -1.17 -27.91 -9.41
N ASP A 707 -2.19 -28.61 -8.95
CA ASP A 707 -2.37 -30.04 -9.22
C ASP A 707 -2.53 -30.31 -10.72
N TYR A 708 -3.31 -29.47 -11.42
CA TYR A 708 -3.48 -29.56 -12.87
C TYR A 708 -2.13 -29.50 -13.61
N TRP A 709 -1.34 -28.44 -13.39
CA TRP A 709 -0.08 -28.26 -14.09
C TRP A 709 0.97 -29.30 -13.69
N LYS A 710 1.00 -29.71 -12.42
CA LYS A 710 1.83 -30.83 -11.94
C LYS A 710 1.52 -32.12 -12.69
N ASN A 711 0.25 -32.48 -12.78
CA ASN A 711 -0.18 -33.73 -13.42
C ASN A 711 0.11 -33.71 -14.92
N LEU A 712 -0.12 -32.58 -15.59
CA LEU A 712 0.20 -32.42 -17.01
C LEU A 712 1.71 -32.62 -17.26
N VAL A 713 2.57 -31.89 -16.54
CA VAL A 713 4.03 -31.99 -16.74
C VAL A 713 4.54 -33.38 -16.35
N LYS A 714 3.98 -34.00 -15.32
CA LYS A 714 4.32 -35.37 -14.91
C LYS A 714 4.01 -36.38 -16.02
N GLU A 715 2.81 -36.31 -16.59
CA GLU A 715 2.37 -37.23 -17.65
C GLU A 715 3.19 -37.05 -18.93
N LEU A 716 3.45 -35.81 -19.36
CA LEU A 716 4.26 -35.58 -20.56
C LEU A 716 5.73 -35.99 -20.37
N ASN A 717 6.31 -35.77 -19.18
CA ASN A 717 7.63 -36.31 -18.87
C ASN A 717 7.64 -37.85 -18.82
N ARG A 718 6.55 -38.49 -18.37
CA ARG A 718 6.40 -39.95 -18.41
C ARG A 718 6.46 -40.46 -19.85
N GLN A 719 5.74 -39.84 -20.77
CA GLN A 719 5.78 -40.18 -22.21
C GLN A 719 7.18 -40.01 -22.81
N VAL A 720 7.91 -38.97 -22.42
CA VAL A 720 9.31 -38.77 -22.86
C VAL A 720 10.23 -39.88 -22.33
N ASN A 721 10.12 -40.22 -21.04
CA ASN A 721 11.03 -41.14 -20.38
C ASN A 721 10.73 -42.63 -20.64
N GLU A 722 9.44 -42.99 -20.71
CA GLU A 722 8.97 -44.38 -20.83
C GLU A 722 8.58 -44.76 -22.26
N GLU A 723 8.02 -43.82 -23.02
CA GLU A 723 7.49 -44.06 -24.37
C GLU A 723 8.41 -43.51 -25.47
N GLY A 724 9.51 -42.86 -25.09
CA GLY A 724 10.52 -42.33 -26.01
C GLY A 724 10.05 -41.11 -26.81
N ALA A 725 9.04 -40.37 -26.31
CA ALA A 725 8.57 -39.15 -26.97
C ALA A 725 9.68 -38.08 -27.05
N THR A 726 9.85 -37.45 -28.22
CA THR A 726 10.86 -36.41 -28.42
C THR A 726 10.43 -35.09 -27.81
N LEU A 727 11.30 -34.46 -27.03
CA LEU A 727 11.09 -33.09 -26.54
C LEU A 727 11.14 -32.09 -27.70
N ASN A 728 10.21 -31.13 -27.72
CA ASN A 728 10.30 -29.99 -28.63
C ASN A 728 11.48 -29.09 -28.27
N ASN A 729 11.71 -28.84 -26.98
CA ASN A 729 12.88 -28.10 -26.51
C ASN A 729 13.54 -28.83 -25.32
N PRO A 730 14.73 -29.44 -25.52
CA PRO A 730 15.42 -30.17 -24.46
C PRO A 730 16.13 -29.26 -23.45
N TYR A 731 16.23 -27.94 -23.72
CA TYR A 731 16.99 -26.98 -22.91
C TYR A 731 16.11 -26.19 -21.92
N ILE A 732 14.86 -26.62 -21.70
CA ILE A 732 13.94 -26.07 -20.71
C ILE A 732 13.39 -27.18 -19.84
N GLU A 733 13.54 -27.09 -18.52
CA GLU A 733 12.91 -27.97 -17.53
C GLU A 733 11.83 -27.21 -16.76
N ILE A 734 10.70 -27.87 -16.48
CA ILE A 734 9.52 -27.24 -15.86
C ILE A 734 9.20 -27.98 -14.57
N TYR A 735 9.09 -27.22 -13.48
CA TYR A 735 8.73 -27.69 -12.16
C TYR A 735 7.53 -26.88 -11.64
N PRO A 736 6.29 -27.27 -11.98
CA PRO A 736 5.09 -26.62 -11.48
C PRO A 736 4.98 -26.87 -9.98
N TRP A 737 5.23 -25.84 -9.18
CA TRP A 737 5.27 -25.86 -7.72
C TRP A 737 6.29 -26.84 -7.10
N CYS A 738 7.28 -26.28 -6.39
CA CYS A 738 8.32 -27.05 -5.69
C CYS A 738 8.14 -26.99 -4.18
N GLU A 739 8.32 -28.13 -3.52
CA GLU A 739 8.57 -28.19 -2.09
C GLU A 739 9.96 -27.61 -1.77
N ALA A 740 10.20 -27.22 -0.50
CA ALA A 740 11.44 -26.55 -0.09
C ALA A 740 12.71 -27.36 -0.43
N HIS A 741 12.66 -28.69 -0.27
CA HIS A 741 13.77 -29.59 -0.60
C HIS A 741 14.01 -29.71 -2.12
N GLU A 742 12.96 -29.65 -2.93
CA GLU A 742 13.07 -29.67 -4.39
C GLU A 742 13.70 -28.37 -4.90
N LEU A 743 13.29 -27.22 -4.34
CA LEU A 743 13.93 -25.94 -4.67
C LEU A 743 15.41 -25.92 -4.27
N LEU A 744 15.77 -26.49 -3.12
CA LEU A 744 17.17 -26.63 -2.71
C LEU A 744 17.97 -27.49 -3.70
N ALA A 745 17.42 -28.60 -4.17
CA ALA A 745 18.07 -29.43 -5.19
C ALA A 745 18.27 -28.65 -6.51
N LEU A 746 17.30 -27.82 -6.91
CA LEU A 746 17.43 -26.94 -8.08
C LEU A 746 18.53 -25.89 -7.90
N LYS A 747 18.59 -25.24 -6.73
CA LYS A 747 19.67 -24.31 -6.37
C LYS A 747 21.06 -24.96 -6.46
N GLN A 748 21.18 -26.22 -6.05
CA GLN A 748 22.44 -26.95 -6.14
C GLN A 748 22.82 -27.35 -7.57
N ASN A 749 21.84 -27.42 -8.47
CA ASN A 749 22.04 -27.79 -9.86
C ASN A 749 22.32 -26.59 -10.80
N CYS A 750 22.13 -25.36 -10.32
CA CYS A 750 22.21 -24.14 -11.13
C CYS A 750 23.34 -23.22 -10.66
N LYS A 751 24.11 -22.68 -11.62
CA LYS A 751 25.11 -21.63 -11.38
C LYS A 751 24.53 -20.23 -11.55
N TYR A 752 23.57 -20.09 -12.46
CA TYR A 752 22.97 -18.81 -12.82
C TYR A 752 21.51 -18.73 -12.39
N VAL A 753 21.05 -17.52 -12.09
CA VAL A 753 19.66 -17.24 -11.76
C VAL A 753 19.15 -16.10 -12.63
N CYS A 754 18.00 -16.27 -13.28
CA CYS A 754 17.31 -15.23 -14.03
C CYS A 754 16.07 -14.79 -13.26
N ARG A 755 16.10 -13.59 -12.67
CA ARG A 755 15.00 -13.05 -11.88
C ARG A 755 14.76 -11.57 -12.16
N MET A 756 13.95 -11.31 -13.19
CA MET A 756 13.55 -9.96 -13.63
C MET A 756 12.39 -9.38 -12.82
N ASP A 757 12.44 -9.52 -11.49
CA ASP A 757 11.43 -8.95 -10.60
C ASP A 757 11.39 -7.42 -10.71
N ASP A 758 10.19 -6.86 -10.72
CA ASP A 758 9.87 -5.44 -10.78
C ASP A 758 10.47 -4.62 -9.62
N MET A 759 10.85 -5.28 -8.52
CA MET A 759 11.46 -4.67 -7.34
C MET A 759 13.00 -4.71 -7.33
N GLY A 760 13.60 -5.78 -7.87
CA GLY A 760 15.05 -6.03 -7.87
C GLY A 760 15.72 -5.90 -6.49
N MET A 761 17.05 -5.68 -6.47
CA MET A 761 17.81 -5.42 -5.24
C MET A 761 17.60 -4.01 -4.68
N ARG A 762 17.04 -3.09 -5.46
CA ARG A 762 16.78 -1.70 -5.05
C ARG A 762 15.87 -1.60 -3.83
N ASN A 763 14.97 -2.57 -3.65
CA ASN A 763 13.97 -2.59 -2.59
C ASN A 763 14.16 -3.79 -1.63
N ASN A 764 15.37 -4.36 -1.54
CA ASN A 764 15.64 -5.58 -0.78
C ASN A 764 14.68 -6.74 -1.16
N GLY A 765 14.49 -7.00 -2.45
CA GLY A 765 13.60 -8.04 -2.94
C GLY A 765 13.95 -9.40 -2.37
N SER A 766 13.07 -9.98 -1.55
CA SER A 766 13.33 -11.22 -0.82
C SER A 766 13.66 -12.41 -1.73
N ALA A 767 13.02 -12.47 -2.91
CA ALA A 767 13.30 -13.47 -3.94
C ALA A 767 14.68 -13.33 -4.60
N ILE A 768 15.35 -12.17 -4.50
CA ILE A 768 16.73 -12.01 -4.97
C ILE A 768 17.71 -12.35 -3.86
N ILE A 769 17.43 -11.91 -2.63
CA ILE A 769 18.25 -12.20 -1.44
C ILE A 769 18.34 -13.71 -1.23
N SER A 770 17.23 -14.42 -1.40
CA SER A 770 17.14 -15.87 -1.23
C SER A 770 17.93 -16.69 -2.23
N VAL A 771 18.56 -16.07 -3.24
CA VAL A 771 19.36 -16.74 -4.26
C VAL A 771 20.77 -16.17 -4.41
N LEU A 772 21.18 -15.29 -3.50
CA LEU A 772 22.58 -14.86 -3.40
C LEU A 772 23.50 -16.03 -2.98
N ASP A 773 22.94 -17.09 -2.39
CA ASP A 773 23.61 -18.35 -2.04
C ASP A 773 23.82 -19.28 -3.26
N VAL A 774 22.99 -19.15 -4.30
CA VAL A 774 23.02 -20.01 -5.49
C VAL A 774 24.23 -19.72 -6.37
N GLY A 775 24.49 -18.45 -6.65
CA GLY A 775 25.54 -18.00 -7.55
C GLY A 775 25.24 -16.65 -8.22
N ILE A 776 25.26 -16.61 -9.56
CA ILE A 776 25.25 -15.36 -10.33
C ILE A 776 23.82 -14.98 -10.71
N VAL A 777 23.35 -13.83 -10.21
CA VAL A 777 21.94 -13.41 -10.36
C VAL A 777 21.77 -12.29 -11.38
N TYR A 778 20.93 -12.53 -12.38
CA TYR A 778 20.44 -11.54 -13.33
C TYR A 778 19.13 -10.94 -12.84
N THR A 779 19.09 -9.62 -12.67
CA THR A 779 17.90 -8.91 -12.17
C THR A 779 17.62 -7.60 -12.90
N LYS A 780 16.36 -7.19 -12.90
CA LYS A 780 15.90 -5.97 -13.57
C LYS A 780 16.55 -4.70 -12.99
N PHE A 781 16.72 -4.64 -11.67
CA PHE A 781 17.32 -3.50 -10.97
C PHE A 781 18.31 -3.94 -9.89
N GLY A 782 19.48 -3.28 -9.87
CA GLY A 782 20.52 -3.50 -8.88
C GLY A 782 21.62 -4.46 -9.34
N SER A 783 22.69 -4.49 -8.56
CA SER A 783 24.01 -4.97 -8.95
C SER A 783 24.32 -6.32 -8.34
N VAL A 784 23.84 -7.39 -8.97
CA VAL A 784 24.43 -8.73 -8.83
C VAL A 784 25.03 -9.21 -10.17
N THR A 785 24.70 -8.50 -11.27
CA THR A 785 25.34 -8.59 -12.59
C THR A 785 25.43 -7.19 -13.19
N ASP A 786 26.43 -6.98 -14.06
CA ASP A 786 26.82 -5.68 -14.62
C ASP A 786 25.65 -4.92 -15.26
N ASP A 787 25.71 -3.61 -15.18
CA ASP A 787 24.78 -2.64 -15.77
C ASP A 787 25.41 -1.85 -16.94
N ILE A 788 26.67 -2.11 -17.25
CA ILE A 788 27.42 -1.45 -18.34
C ILE A 788 27.65 -2.43 -19.50
N PHE A 789 27.08 -2.09 -20.65
CA PHE A 789 27.40 -2.72 -21.93
C PHE A 789 28.61 -1.99 -22.53
N LEU A 790 29.77 -2.65 -22.62
CA LEU A 790 30.96 -2.09 -23.26
C LEU A 790 30.86 -2.23 -24.79
N LYS A 791 31.53 -1.32 -25.51
CA LYS A 791 31.54 -1.28 -26.98
C LYS A 791 32.02 -2.64 -27.53
N GLY A 792 31.15 -3.35 -28.26
CA GLY A 792 31.45 -4.65 -28.87
C GLY A 792 30.74 -5.88 -28.27
N GLY A 793 29.64 -5.71 -27.52
CA GLY A 793 28.85 -6.86 -27.06
C GLY A 793 29.35 -7.51 -25.78
N LYS A 794 30.24 -6.85 -25.03
CA LYS A 794 30.85 -7.41 -23.82
C LYS A 794 30.32 -6.71 -22.57
N TYR A 795 29.88 -7.50 -21.60
CA TYR A 795 29.70 -7.05 -20.22
C TYR A 795 31.08 -6.87 -19.58
N GLY A 796 31.25 -5.84 -18.76
CA GLY A 796 32.46 -5.68 -17.94
C GLY A 796 32.49 -6.64 -16.75
N ASN A 797 33.51 -6.46 -15.90
CA ASN A 797 33.66 -7.19 -14.63
C ASN A 797 32.54 -6.76 -13.68
N ALA A 798 31.76 -7.72 -13.16
CA ALA A 798 30.65 -7.38 -12.29
C ALA A 798 31.08 -6.80 -10.93
N VAL A 799 30.11 -6.05 -10.39
CA VAL A 799 29.81 -5.76 -8.96
C VAL A 799 30.15 -4.34 -8.46
N ASP A 800 29.11 -3.56 -8.17
CA ASP A 800 29.13 -2.59 -7.05
C ASP A 800 27.79 -2.64 -6.29
N ILE A 801 27.79 -3.35 -5.16
CA ILE A 801 26.63 -3.53 -4.26
C ILE A 801 26.75 -2.65 -2.99
N GLY A 802 27.59 -1.61 -3.01
CA GLY A 802 27.90 -0.75 -1.86
C GLY A 802 27.99 0.77 -2.15
N LYS A 803 27.70 1.58 -1.12
CA LYS A 803 27.78 3.06 -0.99
C LYS A 803 27.12 3.98 -2.04
N TYR A 804 27.06 3.64 -3.32
CA TYR A 804 26.61 4.55 -4.40
C TYR A 804 25.17 4.30 -4.91
N ARG A 805 24.59 3.12 -4.65
CA ARG A 805 23.28 2.72 -5.24
C ARG A 805 22.14 2.42 -4.28
N TYR A 806 22.43 2.29 -2.99
CA TYR A 806 21.40 2.03 -1.97
C TYR A 806 20.78 3.28 -1.33
N GLY A 807 21.03 4.50 -1.84
CA GLY A 807 20.33 5.66 -1.28
C GLY A 807 20.63 7.07 -1.80
N LYS A 808 21.73 7.39 -2.49
CA LYS A 808 22.14 8.81 -2.62
C LYS A 808 22.29 9.42 -4.01
N TYR A 809 22.57 8.65 -5.07
CA TYR A 809 22.77 9.22 -6.41
C TYR A 809 21.79 8.62 -7.42
N SER A 810 20.79 9.44 -7.75
CA SER A 810 19.83 9.23 -8.84
C SER A 810 20.51 8.89 -10.16
N LEU A 811 19.82 8.14 -11.03
CA LEU A 811 20.12 7.99 -12.47
C LEU A 811 20.52 9.33 -13.15
N LEU A 812 20.07 10.47 -12.60
CA LEU A 812 20.44 11.84 -12.99
C LEU A 812 21.95 12.15 -12.90
N LYS A 813 22.71 11.55 -11.97
CA LYS A 813 24.17 11.76 -11.91
C LYS A 813 24.86 11.00 -13.03
N LYS A 814 24.44 9.76 -13.32
CA LYS A 814 24.91 8.96 -14.46
C LYS A 814 24.51 9.58 -15.80
N GLU A 815 23.34 10.21 -15.90
CA GLU A 815 22.94 11.01 -17.06
C GLU A 815 23.87 12.20 -17.25
N LYS A 816 24.19 12.94 -16.18
CA LYS A 816 25.13 14.06 -16.23
C LYS A 816 26.55 13.61 -16.59
N ASP A 817 27.02 12.51 -16.02
CA ASP A 817 28.36 11.97 -16.28
C ASP A 817 28.43 11.41 -17.72
N PHE A 818 27.41 10.70 -18.21
CA PHE A 818 27.32 10.22 -19.60
C PHE A 818 27.25 11.38 -20.60
N ILE A 819 26.45 12.42 -20.34
CA ILE A 819 26.40 13.63 -21.19
C ILE A 819 27.78 14.31 -21.23
N LYS A 820 28.52 14.27 -20.11
CA LYS A 820 29.86 14.87 -19.99
C LYS A 820 30.93 14.06 -20.74
N GLU A 821 30.83 12.73 -20.73
CA GLU A 821 31.77 11.81 -21.37
C GLU A 821 31.44 11.56 -22.87
N HIS A 822 30.17 11.68 -23.25
CA HIS A 822 29.64 11.33 -24.58
C HIS A 822 28.74 12.43 -25.16
N ALA A 823 29.23 13.67 -25.17
CA ALA A 823 28.48 14.88 -25.50
C ALA A 823 27.74 14.91 -26.86
N LYS A 824 28.01 13.96 -27.77
CA LYS A 824 27.40 13.86 -29.11
C LYS A 824 26.58 12.59 -29.33
N GLU A 825 26.56 11.66 -28.37
CA GLU A 825 25.78 10.43 -28.49
C GLU A 825 24.39 10.62 -27.87
N PRO A 826 23.31 10.14 -28.52
CA PRO A 826 22.00 10.14 -27.88
C PRO A 826 22.07 9.28 -26.60
N LEU A 827 21.43 9.75 -25.54
CA LEU A 827 21.34 8.99 -24.29
C LEU A 827 20.83 7.57 -24.61
N PRO A 828 21.51 6.52 -24.14
CA PRO A 828 21.08 5.16 -24.38
C PRO A 828 19.65 4.96 -23.87
N LYS A 829 18.82 4.18 -24.58
CA LYS A 829 17.41 3.96 -24.18
C LYS A 829 17.27 3.43 -22.74
N TRP A 830 18.28 2.76 -22.19
CA TRP A 830 18.31 2.31 -20.80
C TRP A 830 18.59 3.42 -19.78
N LEU A 831 19.28 4.51 -20.19
CA LEU A 831 19.48 5.74 -19.41
C LEU A 831 18.27 6.69 -19.45
N ILE A 832 17.57 6.72 -20.59
CA ILE A 832 16.38 7.56 -20.83
C ILE A 832 15.16 7.08 -20.04
N LYS A 833 15.12 5.80 -19.64
CA LYS A 833 13.91 5.21 -19.05
C LYS A 833 13.64 5.79 -17.67
N ASN A 834 12.61 6.63 -17.61
CA ASN A 834 12.03 7.13 -16.37
C ASN A 834 11.77 5.93 -15.43
N PRO A 835 12.42 5.87 -14.25
CA PRO A 835 12.26 4.78 -13.29
C PRO A 835 10.83 4.71 -12.71
N ASP A 836 9.96 5.68 -13.02
CA ASP A 836 8.55 5.70 -12.66
C ASP A 836 7.62 5.29 -13.84
N SER A 837 8.14 4.83 -14.98
CA SER A 837 7.32 4.47 -16.17
C SER A 837 6.71 3.06 -16.12
N ALA A 838 5.72 2.82 -17.00
CA ALA A 838 5.07 1.52 -17.26
C ALA A 838 6.05 0.36 -17.54
N TYR A 839 7.32 0.67 -17.83
CA TYR A 839 8.45 -0.26 -17.98
C TYR A 839 8.63 -1.22 -16.79
N LYS A 840 8.18 -0.87 -15.57
CA LYS A 840 8.22 -1.76 -14.40
C LYS A 840 7.52 -3.10 -14.62
N ARG A 841 6.46 -3.13 -15.44
CA ARG A 841 5.60 -4.31 -15.65
C ARG A 841 5.68 -4.90 -17.07
N GLN A 842 6.52 -4.33 -17.93
CA GLN A 842 6.69 -4.84 -19.29
C GLN A 842 7.61 -6.07 -19.27
N PRO A 843 7.24 -7.14 -20.00
CA PRO A 843 8.15 -8.26 -20.31
C PRO A 843 9.42 -7.77 -21.02
N GLU A 844 10.48 -8.58 -21.00
CA GLU A 844 11.75 -8.32 -21.70
C GLU A 844 12.40 -7.02 -21.28
N SER A 845 12.38 -6.78 -19.96
CA SER A 845 12.97 -5.58 -19.41
C SER A 845 14.48 -5.53 -19.63
N ARG A 846 15.14 -6.70 -19.62
CA ARG A 846 16.46 -6.94 -20.20
C ARG A 846 16.29 -7.88 -21.40
N ASP A 847 17.10 -7.67 -22.42
CA ASP A 847 17.09 -8.54 -23.60
C ASP A 847 17.62 -9.95 -23.20
N PRO A 848 16.87 -11.03 -23.46
CA PRO A 848 17.33 -12.40 -23.21
C PRO A 848 18.62 -12.77 -23.95
N GLN A 849 18.87 -12.23 -25.15
CA GLN A 849 20.10 -12.51 -25.90
C GLN A 849 21.32 -12.00 -25.15
N ASP A 850 21.21 -10.78 -24.65
CA ASP A 850 22.18 -10.09 -23.83
C ASP A 850 22.55 -10.90 -22.58
N ILE A 851 21.57 -11.52 -21.92
CA ILE A 851 21.82 -12.38 -20.75
C ILE A 851 22.57 -13.66 -21.17
N LEU A 852 22.17 -14.29 -22.28
CA LEU A 852 22.80 -15.50 -22.78
C LEU A 852 24.26 -15.25 -23.18
N ASP A 853 24.54 -14.16 -23.90
CA ASP A 853 25.89 -13.75 -24.31
C ASP A 853 26.79 -13.50 -23.08
N SER A 854 26.23 -12.91 -22.01
CA SER A 854 26.92 -12.71 -20.74
C SER A 854 27.33 -14.05 -20.10
N ILE A 855 26.41 -15.02 -20.05
CA ILE A 855 26.66 -16.34 -19.49
C ILE A 855 27.76 -17.05 -20.28
N ILE A 856 27.67 -17.05 -21.61
CA ILE A 856 28.67 -17.69 -22.48
C ILE A 856 30.06 -17.06 -22.27
N THR A 857 30.14 -15.72 -22.28
CA THR A 857 31.42 -14.99 -22.09
C THR A 857 32.05 -15.29 -20.73
N ARG A 858 31.22 -15.42 -19.68
CA ARG A 858 31.65 -15.75 -18.32
C ARG A 858 32.20 -17.16 -18.21
N GLU A 859 31.54 -18.13 -18.83
CA GLU A 859 32.05 -19.49 -18.89
C GLU A 859 33.36 -19.58 -19.71
N GLU A 860 33.48 -18.84 -20.82
CA GLU A 860 34.74 -18.73 -21.58
C GLU A 860 35.87 -18.12 -20.72
N ASN A 861 35.58 -17.06 -19.97
CA ASN A 861 36.52 -16.46 -19.01
C ASN A 861 36.94 -17.46 -17.93
N GLN A 862 36.00 -18.21 -17.36
CA GLN A 862 36.29 -19.22 -16.34
C GLN A 862 37.20 -20.33 -16.89
N LEU A 863 36.99 -20.76 -18.14
CA LEU A 863 37.86 -21.74 -18.82
C LEU A 863 39.26 -21.19 -19.04
N ALA A 864 39.37 -19.93 -19.48
CA ALA A 864 40.65 -19.24 -19.66
C ALA A 864 41.42 -19.08 -18.34
N CYS A 865 40.70 -18.87 -17.23
CA CYS A 865 41.24 -18.78 -15.88
C CYS A 865 41.36 -20.15 -15.17
N SER A 866 41.22 -21.28 -15.84
CA SER A 866 41.21 -22.62 -15.22
C SER A 866 42.44 -22.92 -14.32
N LYS A 867 43.61 -22.34 -14.60
CA LYS A 867 44.82 -22.47 -13.76
C LYS A 867 44.72 -21.70 -12.44
N ASN A 868 43.94 -20.62 -12.40
CA ASN A 868 43.64 -19.84 -11.20
C ASN A 868 42.18 -19.37 -11.24
N ILE A 869 41.26 -20.26 -10.87
CA ILE A 869 39.80 -19.99 -10.94
C ILE A 869 39.40 -18.73 -10.15
N LYS A 870 40.18 -18.35 -9.13
CA LYS A 870 39.93 -17.14 -8.33
C LYS A 870 39.98 -15.85 -9.15
N ASP A 871 40.67 -15.85 -10.28
CA ASP A 871 40.75 -14.69 -11.19
C ASP A 871 39.52 -14.58 -12.10
N SER A 872 38.71 -15.63 -12.21
CA SER A 872 37.51 -15.63 -13.06
C SER A 872 36.44 -14.65 -12.55
N ASP A 873 35.69 -14.09 -13.49
CA ASP A 873 34.60 -13.15 -13.18
C ASP A 873 33.49 -13.84 -12.39
N ASN A 874 33.28 -15.14 -12.64
CA ASN A 874 32.31 -15.95 -11.90
C ASN A 874 32.70 -16.07 -10.43
N TYR A 875 33.95 -16.42 -10.12
CA TYR A 875 34.41 -16.51 -8.74
C TYR A 875 34.26 -15.18 -7.99
N LYS A 876 34.74 -14.08 -8.59
CA LYS A 876 34.63 -12.74 -8.00
C LYS A 876 33.18 -12.34 -7.73
N THR A 877 32.28 -12.63 -8.68
CA THR A 877 30.85 -12.33 -8.55
C THR A 877 30.23 -13.11 -7.39
N VAL A 878 30.54 -14.41 -7.27
CA VAL A 878 30.02 -15.27 -6.20
C VAL A 878 30.53 -14.81 -4.84
N VAL A 879 31.83 -14.51 -4.71
CA VAL A 879 32.41 -14.01 -3.45
C VAL A 879 31.69 -12.76 -2.97
N GLU A 880 31.47 -11.78 -3.84
CA GLU A 880 30.79 -10.55 -3.46
C GLU A 880 29.30 -10.76 -3.14
N ALA A 881 28.60 -11.62 -3.88
CA ALA A 881 27.20 -11.95 -3.60
C ALA A 881 27.05 -12.63 -2.23
N GLN A 882 27.94 -13.58 -1.92
CA GLN A 882 27.96 -14.28 -0.63
C GLN A 882 28.42 -13.37 0.52
N LYS A 883 29.39 -12.48 0.27
CA LYS A 883 29.80 -11.44 1.22
C LYS A 883 28.61 -10.54 1.58
N LEU A 884 27.85 -10.08 0.60
CA LEU A 884 26.65 -9.28 0.84
C LEU A 884 25.60 -10.06 1.65
N LEU A 885 25.40 -11.34 1.35
CA LEU A 885 24.47 -12.19 2.06
C LEU A 885 24.87 -12.37 3.53
N THR A 886 26.15 -12.60 3.79
CA THR A 886 26.71 -12.90 5.12
C THR A 886 27.00 -11.65 5.96
N GLU A 887 27.30 -10.50 5.34
CA GLU A 887 27.56 -9.25 6.05
C GLU A 887 26.32 -8.38 6.22
N ARG A 888 25.32 -8.51 5.32
CA ARG A 888 24.18 -7.57 5.28
C ARG A 888 22.83 -8.21 5.49
N PHE A 889 22.50 -9.30 4.79
CA PHE A 889 21.15 -9.89 4.78
C PHE A 889 20.98 -11.06 5.75
N THR A 890 21.64 -10.99 6.90
CA THR A 890 21.55 -12.02 7.95
C THR A 890 20.34 -11.82 8.85
N LEU A 891 19.90 -12.93 9.47
CA LEU A 891 18.88 -12.88 10.52
C LEU A 891 19.34 -11.99 11.68
N LYS A 892 20.62 -12.10 12.08
CA LYS A 892 21.24 -11.27 13.11
C LYS A 892 21.11 -9.78 12.82
N ASN A 893 21.50 -9.32 11.63
CA ASN A 893 21.40 -7.90 11.28
C ASN A 893 19.95 -7.38 11.27
N ALA A 894 18.99 -8.19 10.85
CA ALA A 894 17.58 -7.79 10.92
C ALA A 894 17.11 -7.61 12.37
N VAL A 895 17.55 -8.48 13.28
CA VAL A 895 17.26 -8.37 14.71
C VAL A 895 18.00 -7.20 15.33
N ASP A 896 19.30 -7.05 15.06
CA ASP A 896 20.13 -5.94 15.55
C ASP A 896 19.54 -4.60 15.13
N HIS A 897 19.16 -4.42 13.85
CA HIS A 897 18.49 -3.20 13.41
C HIS A 897 17.17 -2.96 14.15
N LEU A 898 16.36 -3.99 14.42
CA LEU A 898 15.15 -3.80 15.22
C LEU A 898 15.49 -3.36 16.65
N LEU A 899 16.48 -3.98 17.30
CA LEU A 899 16.94 -3.59 18.64
C LEU A 899 17.47 -2.15 18.67
N GLU A 900 18.24 -1.73 17.66
CA GLU A 900 18.70 -0.35 17.50
C GLU A 900 17.53 0.62 17.33
N ASN A 901 16.59 0.30 16.44
CA ASN A 901 15.48 1.18 16.10
C ASN A 901 14.50 1.36 17.27
N VAL A 902 14.32 0.34 18.11
CA VAL A 902 13.47 0.43 19.30
C VAL A 902 14.22 0.94 20.54
N GLY A 903 15.49 1.32 20.40
CA GLY A 903 16.27 2.04 21.42
C GLY A 903 16.87 1.17 22.52
N ILE A 904 17.13 -0.11 22.23
CA ILE A 904 17.72 -1.11 23.14
C ILE A 904 19.01 -1.70 22.55
N GLN A 905 19.77 -0.87 21.82
CA GLN A 905 21.04 -1.27 21.17
C GLN A 905 22.11 -1.75 22.16
N ASP A 906 21.99 -1.42 23.44
CA ASP A 906 22.87 -1.88 24.50
C ASP A 906 22.78 -3.40 24.73
N LEU A 907 21.68 -4.03 24.31
CA LEU A 907 21.49 -5.47 24.37
C LEU A 907 22.16 -6.23 23.21
N ILE A 908 22.66 -5.52 22.19
CA ILE A 908 23.26 -6.14 21.00
C ILE A 908 24.55 -6.85 21.38
N ILE A 909 24.61 -8.14 21.09
CA ILE A 909 25.81 -8.94 21.29
C ILE A 909 26.77 -8.60 20.15
N LYS A 910 27.89 -7.95 20.50
CA LYS A 910 29.00 -7.74 19.58
C LYS A 910 29.77 -9.04 19.43
N GLU A 911 29.70 -9.63 18.24
CA GLU A 911 30.53 -10.79 17.93
C GLU A 911 32.02 -10.39 17.97
N LYS A 912 32.84 -11.28 18.54
CA LYS A 912 34.27 -11.28 18.20
C LYS A 912 34.33 -11.75 16.76
N VAL A 913 34.73 -10.85 15.87
CA VAL A 913 34.92 -11.14 14.45
C VAL A 913 35.80 -12.38 14.32
N ASP A 914 35.28 -13.42 13.66
CA ASP A 914 36.02 -14.65 13.35
C ASP A 914 37.19 -14.28 12.42
N GLU A 915 38.41 -14.63 12.83
CA GLU A 915 39.70 -14.32 12.16
C GLU A 915 39.81 -14.94 10.74
N LEU A 916 38.80 -15.66 10.26
CA LEU A 916 38.78 -16.36 8.96
C LEU A 916 38.62 -15.42 7.74
N PHE A 917 38.29 -14.14 7.96
CA PHE A 917 38.16 -13.13 6.90
C PHE A 917 38.95 -11.84 7.16
N GLU A 918 40.02 -11.88 7.97
CA GLU A 918 40.97 -10.76 7.97
C GLU A 918 41.61 -10.60 6.59
N THR A 919 41.11 -9.64 5.81
CA THR A 919 42.04 -8.75 5.12
C THR A 919 42.73 -7.95 6.21
N GLU A 920 44.02 -8.16 6.40
CA GLU A 920 44.86 -7.36 7.30
C GLU A 920 44.43 -5.89 7.26
N ASP A 921 44.22 -5.30 8.43
CA ASP A 921 44.02 -3.87 8.58
C ASP A 921 45.08 -3.14 7.72
N PRO A 922 44.69 -2.26 6.76
CA PRO A 922 45.63 -1.62 5.84
C PRO A 922 46.78 -0.90 6.55
N LEU A 923 46.55 -0.45 7.80
CA LEU A 923 47.59 0.13 8.64
C LEU A 923 48.58 -0.93 9.15
N THR A 924 48.09 -2.09 9.57
CA THR A 924 48.90 -3.20 10.09
C THR A 924 49.69 -3.88 8.94
N ALA A 925 49.09 -4.04 7.76
CA ALA A 925 49.79 -4.48 6.55
C ALA A 925 50.87 -3.48 6.07
N GLN A 926 50.64 -2.17 6.23
CA GLN A 926 51.66 -1.15 5.95
C GLN A 926 52.79 -1.14 6.98
N ILE A 927 52.48 -1.37 8.26
CA ILE A 927 53.48 -1.45 9.34
C ILE A 927 54.35 -2.72 9.19
N ASN A 928 53.75 -3.85 8.83
CA ASN A 928 54.47 -5.10 8.59
C ASN A 928 55.35 -5.01 7.32
N ASN A 929 54.86 -4.41 6.22
CA ASN A 929 55.66 -4.14 5.02
C ASN A 929 56.79 -3.10 5.26
N LEU A 930 56.59 -2.16 6.18
CA LEU A 930 57.64 -1.22 6.59
C LEU A 930 58.70 -1.89 7.48
N GLY A 931 58.33 -2.91 8.26
CA GLY A 931 59.26 -3.72 9.04
C GLY A 931 60.16 -4.61 8.19
N GLU A 932 59.62 -5.22 7.12
CA GLU A 932 60.39 -6.06 6.19
C GLU A 932 61.36 -5.29 5.29
N LEU A 933 61.17 -3.97 5.15
CA LEU A 933 62.09 -3.09 4.40
C LEU A 933 63.29 -2.58 5.22
N VAL A 934 63.34 -2.86 6.53
CA VAL A 934 64.46 -2.45 7.42
C VAL A 934 65.66 -3.41 7.34
N ASP A 935 65.46 -4.66 6.88
CA ASP A 935 66.51 -5.68 6.85
C ASP A 935 67.28 -5.80 5.52
N ILE A 936 67.02 -4.92 4.55
CA ILE A 936 67.84 -4.88 3.32
C ILE A 936 69.02 -3.91 3.53
N GLN A 937 70.15 -4.47 3.97
CA GLN A 937 71.43 -3.75 3.95
C GLN A 937 71.83 -3.41 2.50
N PRO A 938 72.09 -2.13 2.16
CA PRO A 938 72.58 -1.79 0.83
C PRO A 938 74.08 -2.13 0.71
N TYR A 939 74.40 -3.02 -0.23
CA TYR A 939 75.77 -3.23 -0.68
C TYR A 939 76.29 -1.99 -1.40
N ARG A 940 77.51 -1.58 -1.02
CA ARG A 940 78.27 -0.45 -1.57
C ARG A 940 78.34 -0.50 -3.10
N LEU A 941 77.91 0.57 -3.75
CA LEU A 941 78.52 1.03 -4.99
C LEU A 941 78.82 2.53 -4.93
N SER A 942 80.03 2.82 -5.36
CA SER A 942 80.82 4.02 -5.24
C SER A 942 80.39 5.16 -6.18
N LEU A 943 80.39 6.38 -5.62
CA LEU A 943 80.85 7.66 -6.19
C LEU A 943 80.80 7.84 -7.73
N SER A 944 80.09 8.84 -8.24
CA SER A 944 80.68 10.19 -8.45
C SER A 944 79.83 11.15 -9.34
N LYS A 945 79.92 12.44 -8.97
CA LYS A 945 79.98 13.67 -9.80
C LYS A 945 78.73 14.22 -10.54
N SER A 946 78.04 15.12 -9.84
CA SER A 946 77.74 16.54 -10.20
C SER A 946 77.46 16.95 -11.67
N CYS A 947 76.20 17.39 -11.89
CA CYS A 947 75.66 18.60 -12.59
C CYS A 947 76.47 19.30 -13.71
N PRO A 948 75.83 19.85 -14.79
CA PRO A 948 74.90 21.00 -14.65
C PRO A 948 73.74 21.17 -15.67
N GLU A 949 72.70 21.84 -15.18
CA GLU A 949 71.82 22.87 -15.78
C GLU A 949 71.40 22.84 -17.27
N LEU A 950 70.08 22.70 -17.48
CA LEU A 950 69.28 23.53 -18.39
C LEU A 950 67.94 23.81 -17.71
N GLY A 951 67.71 25.05 -17.28
CA GLY A 951 66.47 25.51 -16.65
C GLY A 951 65.41 25.98 -17.65
N LEU A 952 64.18 26.21 -17.17
CA LEU A 952 63.47 27.51 -17.22
C LEU A 952 62.01 27.38 -16.69
N PHE A 953 61.72 28.18 -15.65
CA PHE A 953 60.44 28.68 -15.09
C PHE A 953 59.39 27.67 -14.54
N GLY A 954 58.91 27.73 -13.30
CA GLY A 954 58.96 28.73 -12.21
C GLY A 954 57.55 28.84 -11.57
N SER A 955 57.29 29.10 -10.29
CA SER A 955 58.12 29.29 -9.09
C SER A 955 57.24 29.25 -7.81
N ARG A 956 57.64 28.38 -6.88
CA ARG A 956 57.71 28.42 -5.39
C ARG A 956 56.86 29.41 -4.55
N ARG A 957 56.07 28.84 -3.62
CA ARG A 957 55.75 29.38 -2.27
C ARG A 957 56.80 28.93 -1.23
N ASN A 958 56.96 29.71 -0.15
CA ASN A 958 58.03 29.63 0.85
C ASN A 958 57.78 28.63 1.99
N LYS A 959 58.87 28.00 2.46
CA LYS A 959 58.95 26.94 3.50
C LYS A 959 58.64 27.37 4.95
N VAL A 960 58.20 28.60 5.18
CA VAL A 960 57.90 29.12 6.53
C VAL A 960 56.40 28.96 6.89
N GLU A 961 55.52 28.83 5.89
CA GLU A 961 54.07 28.63 6.11
C GLU A 961 53.71 27.18 6.51
N ILE A 962 54.48 26.19 6.07
CA ILE A 962 54.23 24.76 6.38
C ILE A 962 54.52 24.44 7.86
N GLY A 963 55.41 25.20 8.51
CA GLY A 963 55.73 25.03 9.93
C GLY A 963 54.67 25.57 10.89
N GLN A 964 53.87 26.55 10.47
CA GLN A 964 52.85 27.19 11.32
C GLN A 964 51.47 26.51 11.23
N GLU A 965 51.14 25.84 10.12
CA GLU A 965 49.89 25.06 10.01
C GLU A 965 49.95 23.73 10.78
N ASN A 966 51.10 23.06 10.84
CA ASN A 966 51.26 21.81 11.58
C ASN A 966 51.15 21.97 13.11
N ASN A 967 51.45 23.16 13.65
CA ASN A 967 51.24 23.46 15.07
C ASN A 967 49.80 23.88 15.40
N LYS A 968 49.03 24.40 14.42
CA LYS A 968 47.57 24.63 14.59
C LYS A 968 46.77 23.32 14.57
N LEU A 969 47.16 22.35 13.74
CA LEU A 969 46.53 21.02 13.72
C LEU A 969 46.75 20.24 15.02
N LYS A 970 47.94 20.34 15.64
CA LYS A 970 48.23 19.71 16.94
C LYS A 970 47.46 20.34 18.12
N THR A 971 47.06 21.61 18.02
CA THR A 971 46.34 22.31 19.09
C THR A 971 44.82 22.12 19.00
N SER A 972 44.27 21.81 17.81
CA SER A 972 42.85 21.52 17.63
C SER A 972 42.45 20.07 17.92
N ILE A 973 43.42 19.15 18.02
CA ILE A 973 43.17 17.72 18.34
C ILE A 973 43.18 17.46 19.86
N MET A 974 43.56 18.43 20.69
CA MET A 974 43.56 18.28 22.16
C MET A 974 42.32 18.86 22.88
N VAL A 975 41.22 19.16 22.17
CA VAL A 975 39.95 19.63 22.78
C VAL A 975 38.72 18.81 22.32
N PHE A 976 38.91 17.57 21.87
CA PHE A 976 37.82 16.59 21.78
C PHE A 976 38.29 15.20 22.18
#